data_AF-A0A816YU01-F1
#
_entry.id   AF-A0A816YU01-F1
#
_cell.length_a   1.000
_cell.length_b   1.000
_cell.length_c   1.000
_cell.angle_alpha   90.00
_cell.angle_beta   90.00
_cell.angle_gamma   90.00
#
_symmetry.space_group_name_H-M   'P 1'
#
loop_
_entity.id
_entity.type
_entity.pdbx_description
1 polymer ?
#
loop_
_entity_poly.entity_id
_entity_poly.type
_entity_poly.pdbx_seq_one_letter_code
_entity_poly.pdbx_strand_id
1 'polypeptide(L)'
;MSHSHLIRYILYFEASPDQIQVEIGNMTAEPVKFKCVEILEMTVQILNLFHKKLQDICASRQKNSIEDIIRIFPDIQQAENDLNQLQSLLDPLALPQLLSIVSFCKNSSRVHRICKGLSFLNKAVSANIDSTLLDSVCAINKKTSGDECALTYEKYRDKIEKPLSDDMLTLFSYYSSGSDLFEFLGSLSNDDVYNLQEAVNDWEETLVSTNIVFEFATVKNFVDRAYNTIKVKHQELKNTPLQLNDIVTGFATIWKNEQFKDLLTYLESSSLALSSIKRIHLELVDKEQSKRRRIADILQKSIVYFVRIGHNETTFDVNIELPSQQTAAINEKKQQKIKWTDLSELRDRARLLEYSSNVNKRNLAEADCEREKERLSNFIQFASIVESTIEILTSLYIAGHPSVSDFLANQISTSEFLVGQTKFSSNDGLYGELRKYNQELTNLFSDWENKLCTMYETHINLTYFSGNQLWQIEDYIYRWSSFSHPGYHLLKFIGTDPKSIKKPNMKQPSPEDRLENLGHLLSRGQEIFALKQESLKMKKCSLVETTNEGILRGILSLFSLTKTEPSVYRILYCTQHTNWVQVRGFIYRCFHSKSFHQLIRPELLSQSVQDKFISLLRKLVEQNPFNFFRMGIITTNPPAEQHMINGLQSMQILNIHRDSELLNKDDFAKTLEQMIRGCHLFTSRIAGLGKSSAIRHIAKESNMTYVKFPISGDFDVDILAERLSSKCSQIQRLAIHLDIGSIHNIQQLNEVLYCLLLFRSFRFGQVAVSIPTETSIYIELDASPQSNLNEISLLQHIPSLAHVEYIEWNNINVKNSEIQTVAKYLQAIATEVIIKQDVDVSSIKELDAIALSRLIQNYFLQNKNSDFITWTQLSIFIAVFYRLFVSFSLCSFFSVKWVPRPELRMDLVQTLLRSSNQFTSLSVEAVRKQKRAVATNTPEEFSDAIVRWDTAQPFILIFTDTHEPLFIYKRTKDIPPALIEYFKTYYQATGQKKELTKNIMFPDYDKLSHVEFFIKLASLSRKYFNKSICPKCFRQHEYKDRQCARCVNVDLIRPTSFNHSDVMIFQIGIAEMLKTEYVLTPDNFVKMLLIYMRVQSGIPVLIMGETGCGKTALIQFLCQKILDDDLEVFRMHAGVEVE
;
A
#
# COMPACT_ATOMS: atom_id res chain seq x y z
N MET A 1 -25.41 -67.01 -23.78
CA MET A 1 -25.89 -65.63 -24.02
C MET A 1 -27.10 -65.38 -23.15
N SER A 2 -27.09 -64.35 -22.30
CA SER A 2 -28.27 -63.94 -21.54
C SER A 2 -29.34 -63.44 -22.49
N HIS A 3 -30.62 -63.72 -22.21
CA HIS A 3 -31.77 -63.31 -23.03
C HIS A 3 -31.75 -61.79 -23.36
N SER A 4 -31.11 -60.94 -22.52
CA SER A 4 -31.08 -59.48 -22.74
C SER A 4 -30.16 -59.01 -23.87
N HIS A 5 -29.07 -59.72 -24.17
CA HIS A 5 -28.16 -59.32 -25.25
C HIS A 5 -28.71 -59.68 -26.63
N LEU A 6 -29.43 -60.80 -26.73
CA LEU A 6 -30.11 -61.15 -27.96
C LEU A 6 -31.23 -60.14 -28.26
N ILE A 7 -32.12 -59.86 -27.28
CA ILE A 7 -33.25 -58.92 -27.42
C ILE A 7 -32.81 -57.51 -27.86
N ARG A 8 -31.61 -57.05 -27.48
CA ARG A 8 -31.06 -55.76 -27.93
C ARG A 8 -30.72 -55.73 -29.42
N TYR A 9 -30.25 -56.85 -29.98
CA TYR A 9 -30.03 -57.02 -31.42
C TYR A 9 -31.35 -57.20 -32.18
N ILE A 10 -32.37 -57.80 -31.56
CA ILE A 10 -33.73 -57.94 -32.14
C ILE A 10 -34.39 -56.58 -32.36
N LEU A 11 -34.41 -55.72 -31.33
CA LEU A 11 -35.09 -54.41 -31.37
C LEU A 11 -34.47 -53.41 -32.35
N TYR A 12 -33.23 -53.62 -32.79
CA TYR A 12 -32.53 -52.76 -33.74
C TYR A 12 -32.82 -53.14 -35.21
N PHE A 13 -33.40 -54.32 -35.45
CA PHE A 13 -33.57 -54.90 -36.79
C PHE A 13 -34.98 -54.79 -37.39
N GLU A 14 -35.98 -54.35 -36.62
CA GLU A 14 -37.36 -54.09 -37.07
C GLU A 14 -37.69 -52.61 -37.33
N ALA A 15 -36.68 -51.73 -37.46
CA ALA A 15 -36.90 -50.31 -37.76
C ALA A 15 -36.55 -49.95 -39.22
N SER A 16 -37.51 -50.09 -40.14
CA SER A 16 -37.56 -49.25 -41.35
C SER A 16 -38.51 -48.07 -41.10
N PRO A 17 -38.03 -46.83 -41.03
CA PRO A 17 -38.81 -45.70 -40.51
C PRO A 17 -39.60 -44.94 -41.59
N ASP A 18 -40.38 -45.63 -42.44
CA ASP A 18 -41.15 -44.94 -43.52
C ASP A 18 -42.68 -45.18 -43.48
N GLN A 19 -43.24 -45.82 -42.45
CA GLN A 19 -44.70 -46.02 -42.39
C GLN A 19 -45.39 -45.77 -41.05
N ILE A 20 -44.72 -45.19 -40.04
CA ILE A 20 -45.39 -44.86 -38.76
C ILE A 20 -44.97 -43.47 -38.28
N GLN A 21 -45.49 -42.45 -38.95
CA GLN A 21 -45.69 -41.11 -38.37
C GLN A 21 -46.87 -40.42 -39.07
N VAL A 22 -48.05 -41.04 -39.01
CA VAL A 22 -49.32 -40.34 -39.08
C VAL A 22 -50.17 -40.85 -37.92
N GLU A 23 -50.58 -39.92 -37.07
CA GLU A 23 -51.62 -40.07 -36.04
C GLU A 23 -51.40 -41.10 -34.92
N ILE A 24 -50.57 -40.74 -33.93
CA ILE A 24 -50.84 -41.11 -32.53
C ILE A 24 -50.69 -39.85 -31.67
N GLY A 25 -51.57 -38.88 -31.92
CA GLY A 25 -52.20 -38.14 -30.84
C GLY A 25 -53.43 -38.94 -30.42
N ASN A 26 -53.48 -39.31 -29.14
CA ASN A 26 -54.57 -40.02 -28.45
C ASN A 26 -54.75 -41.50 -28.78
N MET A 27 -54.33 -42.39 -27.87
CA MET A 27 -55.20 -43.36 -27.18
C MET A 27 -54.39 -44.27 -26.25
N THR A 28 -54.93 -44.50 -25.06
CA THR A 28 -54.51 -45.45 -24.02
C THR A 28 -54.80 -46.90 -24.43
N ALA A 29 -53.86 -47.86 -24.27
CA ALA A 29 -54.18 -49.29 -24.21
C ALA A 29 -53.05 -50.14 -23.56
N GLU A 30 -53.45 -51.13 -22.75
CA GLU A 30 -52.61 -52.10 -22.00
C GLU A 30 -51.86 -53.12 -22.88
N PRO A 31 -50.80 -53.80 -22.38
CA PRO A 31 -49.97 -54.71 -23.17
C PRO A 31 -50.55 -56.13 -23.31
N VAL A 32 -50.56 -56.64 -24.54
CA VAL A 32 -50.90 -58.04 -24.89
C VAL A 32 -49.77 -58.98 -24.48
N LYS A 33 -50.07 -60.08 -23.76
CA LYS A 33 -49.09 -61.11 -23.35
C LYS A 33 -49.01 -62.23 -24.39
N PHE A 34 -47.83 -62.43 -25.01
CA PHE A 34 -47.49 -63.62 -25.81
C PHE A 34 -47.18 -64.82 -24.91
N LYS A 35 -47.42 -66.05 -25.40
CA LYS A 35 -47.06 -67.28 -24.66
C LYS A 35 -45.55 -67.53 -24.79
N CYS A 36 -44.92 -68.10 -23.75
CA CYS A 36 -43.45 -68.32 -23.73
C CYS A 36 -42.93 -69.13 -24.93
N VAL A 37 -43.73 -70.05 -25.48
CA VAL A 37 -43.35 -70.85 -26.66
C VAL A 37 -43.26 -69.96 -27.91
N GLU A 38 -44.18 -69.03 -28.11
CA GLU A 38 -44.16 -68.09 -29.23
C GLU A 38 -42.95 -67.16 -29.12
N ILE A 39 -42.63 -66.71 -27.90
CA ILE A 39 -41.40 -65.92 -27.65
C ILE A 39 -40.15 -66.74 -27.96
N LEU A 40 -40.11 -68.02 -27.57
CA LEU A 40 -38.96 -68.89 -27.83
C LEU A 40 -38.77 -69.14 -29.33
N GLU A 41 -39.85 -69.41 -30.06
CA GLU A 41 -39.82 -69.60 -31.51
C GLU A 41 -39.37 -68.33 -32.24
N MET A 42 -39.92 -67.17 -31.87
CA MET A 42 -39.46 -65.87 -32.40
C MET A 42 -37.98 -65.65 -32.07
N THR A 43 -37.54 -65.93 -30.84
CA THR A 43 -36.14 -65.75 -30.42
C THR A 43 -35.19 -66.64 -31.22
N VAL A 44 -35.57 -67.90 -31.49
CA VAL A 44 -34.78 -68.82 -32.33
C VAL A 44 -34.76 -68.37 -33.79
N GLN A 45 -35.88 -67.91 -34.34
CA GLN A 45 -35.93 -67.37 -35.71
C GLN A 45 -35.02 -66.15 -35.87
N ILE A 46 -35.01 -65.26 -34.87
CA ILE A 46 -34.20 -64.05 -34.91
C ILE A 46 -32.72 -64.36 -34.68
N LEU A 47 -32.40 -65.33 -33.81
CA LEU A 47 -31.02 -65.85 -33.68
C LEU A 47 -30.50 -66.40 -35.01
N ASN A 48 -31.33 -67.15 -35.74
CA ASN A 48 -30.95 -67.71 -37.03
C ASN A 48 -30.79 -66.63 -38.10
N LEU A 49 -31.65 -65.60 -38.11
CA LEU A 49 -31.52 -64.43 -39.00
C LEU A 49 -30.25 -63.64 -38.70
N PHE A 50 -29.93 -63.40 -37.42
CA PHE A 50 -28.71 -62.72 -37.00
C PHE A 50 -27.47 -63.52 -37.40
N HIS A 51 -27.47 -64.83 -37.14
CA HIS A 51 -26.36 -65.72 -37.52
C HIS A 51 -26.14 -65.73 -39.04
N LYS A 52 -27.22 -65.80 -39.82
CA LYS A 52 -27.15 -65.73 -41.29
C LYS A 52 -26.57 -64.40 -41.77
N LYS A 53 -27.02 -63.27 -41.22
CA LYS A 53 -26.51 -61.96 -41.64
C LYS A 53 -25.05 -61.71 -41.22
N LEU A 54 -24.65 -62.23 -40.07
CA LEU A 54 -23.26 -62.24 -39.62
C LEU A 54 -22.38 -63.03 -40.60
N GLN A 55 -22.84 -64.23 -41.01
CA GLN A 55 -22.16 -65.05 -42.01
C GLN A 55 -22.11 -64.38 -43.40
N ASP A 56 -23.20 -63.73 -43.84
CA ASP A 56 -23.25 -63.00 -45.10
C ASP A 56 -22.22 -61.87 -45.12
N ILE A 57 -22.04 -61.16 -44.00
CA ILE A 57 -21.05 -60.09 -43.88
C ILE A 57 -19.63 -60.66 -43.82
N CYS A 58 -19.40 -61.80 -43.15
CA CYS A 58 -18.11 -62.50 -43.23
C CYS A 58 -17.80 -62.94 -44.66
N ALA A 59 -18.79 -63.43 -45.43
CA ALA A 59 -18.61 -63.86 -46.80
C ALA A 59 -18.38 -62.68 -47.78
N SER A 60 -18.97 -61.51 -47.51
CA SER A 60 -18.88 -60.30 -48.34
C SER A 60 -17.93 -59.21 -47.79
N ARG A 61 -17.18 -59.50 -46.72
CA ARG A 61 -16.33 -58.57 -45.96
C ARG A 61 -15.34 -57.77 -46.81
N GLN A 62 -14.88 -58.34 -47.92
CA GLN A 62 -13.92 -57.69 -48.82
C GLN A 62 -14.57 -56.62 -49.70
N LYS A 63 -15.86 -56.78 -50.05
CA LYS A 63 -16.59 -55.88 -50.96
C LYS A 63 -17.44 -54.84 -50.24
N ASN A 64 -17.84 -55.10 -49.00
CA ASN A 64 -18.67 -54.18 -48.24
C ASN A 64 -17.90 -52.91 -47.84
N SER A 65 -18.60 -51.79 -47.77
CA SER A 65 -18.03 -50.55 -47.25
C SER A 65 -17.84 -50.62 -45.73
N ILE A 66 -16.95 -49.79 -45.19
CA ILE A 66 -16.80 -49.62 -43.73
C ILE A 66 -18.14 -49.30 -43.07
N GLU A 67 -18.98 -48.48 -43.71
CA GLU A 67 -20.30 -48.11 -43.19
C GLU A 67 -21.23 -49.33 -43.04
N ASP A 68 -21.25 -50.21 -44.04
CA ASP A 68 -22.10 -51.41 -44.02
C ASP A 68 -21.65 -52.41 -42.94
N ILE A 69 -20.34 -52.50 -42.69
CA ILE A 69 -19.75 -53.37 -41.66
C ILE A 69 -20.03 -52.81 -40.26
N ILE A 70 -19.91 -51.50 -40.06
CA ILE A 70 -20.10 -50.87 -38.74
C ILE A 70 -21.57 -50.78 -38.34
N ARG A 71 -22.51 -50.70 -39.30
CA ARG A 71 -23.96 -50.65 -39.03
C ARG A 71 -24.50 -51.81 -38.18
N ILE A 72 -23.77 -52.91 -38.07
CA ILE A 72 -24.13 -54.05 -37.20
C ILE A 72 -23.91 -53.70 -35.72
N PHE A 73 -22.94 -52.85 -35.43
CA PHE A 73 -22.55 -52.51 -34.06
C PHE A 73 -23.28 -51.24 -33.60
N PRO A 74 -24.08 -51.31 -32.52
CA PRO A 74 -24.78 -50.14 -32.00
C PRO A 74 -23.83 -49.11 -31.36
N ASP A 75 -22.64 -49.53 -30.90
CA ASP A 75 -21.58 -48.66 -30.38
C ASP A 75 -20.19 -49.16 -30.84
N ILE A 76 -19.48 -48.32 -31.60
CA ILE A 76 -18.15 -48.65 -32.13
C ILE A 76 -17.08 -48.83 -31.04
N GLN A 77 -17.26 -48.22 -29.87
CA GLN A 77 -16.30 -48.35 -28.76
C GLN A 77 -16.31 -49.76 -28.14
N GLN A 78 -17.45 -50.47 -28.20
CA GLN A 78 -17.62 -51.85 -27.71
C GLN A 78 -17.47 -52.92 -28.80
N ALA A 79 -17.44 -52.52 -30.08
CA ALA A 79 -17.45 -53.44 -31.21
C ALA A 79 -16.27 -54.45 -31.22
N GLU A 80 -15.08 -54.08 -30.71
CA GLU A 80 -13.96 -55.03 -30.56
C GLU A 80 -14.28 -56.14 -29.54
N ASN A 81 -14.92 -55.79 -28.41
CA ASN A 81 -15.34 -56.75 -27.39
C ASN A 81 -16.45 -57.66 -27.92
N ASP A 82 -17.42 -57.08 -28.63
CA ASP A 82 -18.53 -57.82 -29.22
C ASP A 82 -18.04 -58.86 -30.24
N LEU A 83 -17.11 -58.47 -31.13
CA LEU A 83 -16.48 -59.39 -32.09
C LEU A 83 -15.75 -60.55 -31.41
N ASN A 84 -15.00 -60.27 -30.33
CA ASN A 84 -14.29 -61.29 -29.57
C ASN A 84 -15.25 -62.26 -28.85
N GLN A 85 -16.39 -61.77 -28.34
CA GLN A 85 -17.41 -62.65 -27.73
C GLN A 85 -18.14 -63.51 -28.76
N LEU A 86 -18.25 -63.03 -30.00
CA LEU A 86 -18.89 -63.73 -31.12
C LEU A 86 -17.93 -64.61 -31.94
N GLN A 87 -16.66 -64.74 -31.53
CA GLN A 87 -15.61 -65.44 -32.28
C GLN A 87 -15.97 -66.88 -32.67
N SER A 88 -16.77 -67.60 -31.87
CA SER A 88 -17.19 -68.97 -32.17
C SER A 88 -18.23 -69.07 -33.30
N LEU A 89 -18.87 -67.95 -33.65
CA LEU A 89 -19.89 -67.84 -34.71
C LEU A 89 -19.32 -67.24 -36.01
N LEU A 90 -18.05 -66.81 -35.99
CA LEU A 90 -17.36 -66.12 -37.08
C LEU A 90 -16.35 -67.06 -37.75
N ASP A 91 -16.13 -66.86 -39.05
CA ASP A 91 -15.04 -67.52 -39.78
C ASP A 91 -13.68 -67.06 -39.18
N PRO A 92 -12.79 -67.99 -38.76
CA PRO A 92 -11.47 -67.66 -38.23
C PRO A 92 -10.63 -66.77 -39.17
N LEU A 93 -10.86 -66.84 -40.49
CA LEU A 93 -10.18 -66.02 -41.49
C LEU A 93 -10.78 -64.60 -41.62
N ALA A 94 -11.99 -64.37 -41.15
CA ALA A 94 -12.68 -63.08 -41.23
C ALA A 94 -12.47 -62.20 -39.99
N LEU A 95 -12.25 -62.82 -38.83
CA LEU A 95 -12.13 -62.13 -37.54
C LEU A 95 -10.98 -61.08 -37.50
N PRO A 96 -9.73 -61.37 -37.95
CA PRO A 96 -8.64 -60.39 -37.90
C PRO A 96 -8.93 -59.13 -38.73
N GLN A 97 -9.53 -59.32 -39.91
CA GLN A 97 -9.88 -58.25 -40.83
C GLN A 97 -10.95 -57.31 -40.25
N LEU A 98 -11.99 -57.88 -39.63
CA LEU A 98 -13.04 -57.11 -38.96
C LEU A 98 -12.50 -56.34 -37.75
N LEU A 99 -11.61 -56.96 -36.96
CA LEU A 99 -10.95 -56.29 -35.84
C LEU A 99 -10.08 -55.10 -36.31
N SER A 100 -9.37 -55.23 -37.43
CA SER A 100 -8.56 -54.15 -38.01
C SER A 100 -9.43 -52.95 -38.42
N ILE A 101 -10.57 -53.19 -39.09
CA ILE A 101 -11.50 -52.13 -39.52
C ILE A 101 -12.12 -51.40 -38.32
N VAL A 102 -12.59 -52.15 -37.32
CA VAL A 102 -13.19 -51.57 -36.11
C VAL A 102 -12.15 -50.76 -35.33
N SER A 103 -10.93 -51.29 -35.18
CA SER A 103 -9.83 -50.63 -34.48
C SER A 103 -9.40 -49.32 -35.15
N PHE A 104 -9.34 -49.28 -36.48
CA PHE A 104 -9.13 -48.05 -37.23
C PHE A 104 -10.25 -47.03 -36.95
N CYS A 105 -11.51 -47.46 -37.05
CA CYS A 105 -12.64 -46.54 -36.93
C CYS A 105 -12.72 -45.91 -35.53
N LYS A 106 -12.39 -46.69 -34.50
CA LYS A 106 -12.26 -46.24 -33.10
C LYS A 106 -11.18 -45.15 -32.93
N ASN A 107 -10.04 -45.27 -33.62
CA ASN A 107 -8.88 -44.40 -33.46
C ASN A 107 -8.64 -43.42 -34.63
N SER A 108 -9.56 -43.35 -35.58
CA SER A 108 -9.39 -42.68 -36.87
C SER A 108 -8.92 -41.23 -36.73
N SER A 109 -9.50 -40.46 -35.82
CA SER A 109 -9.10 -39.06 -35.58
C SER A 109 -7.65 -38.91 -35.12
N ARG A 110 -7.17 -39.79 -34.24
CA ARG A 110 -5.79 -39.82 -33.74
C ARG A 110 -4.82 -40.22 -34.85
N VAL A 111 -5.15 -41.29 -35.58
CA VAL A 111 -4.35 -41.80 -36.72
C VAL A 111 -4.19 -40.73 -37.80
N HIS A 112 -5.26 -40.03 -38.15
CA HIS A 112 -5.21 -38.92 -39.11
C HIS A 112 -4.29 -37.78 -38.67
N ARG A 113 -4.34 -37.39 -37.38
CA ARG A 113 -3.46 -36.33 -36.84
C ARG A 113 -1.99 -36.74 -36.88
N ILE A 114 -1.68 -37.98 -36.52
CA ILE A 114 -0.32 -38.52 -36.58
C ILE A 114 0.22 -38.48 -38.01
N CYS A 115 -0.57 -38.95 -38.99
CA CYS A 115 -0.17 -38.95 -40.40
C CYS A 115 0.10 -37.54 -40.93
N LYS A 116 -0.79 -36.58 -40.61
CA LYS A 116 -0.61 -35.17 -40.99
C LYS A 116 0.63 -34.54 -40.34
N GLY A 117 0.87 -34.81 -39.06
CA GLY A 117 2.02 -34.27 -38.34
C GLY A 117 3.35 -34.84 -38.84
N LEU A 118 3.40 -36.14 -39.15
CA LEU A 118 4.54 -36.77 -39.81
C LEU A 118 4.78 -36.17 -41.20
N SER A 119 3.73 -35.87 -41.97
CA SER A 119 3.86 -35.19 -43.28
C SER A 119 4.45 -33.78 -43.15
N PHE A 120 4.05 -33.02 -42.12
CA PHE A 120 4.61 -31.70 -41.81
C PHE A 120 6.10 -31.79 -41.44
N LEU A 121 6.45 -32.72 -40.54
CA LEU A 121 7.84 -32.99 -40.15
C LEU A 121 8.70 -33.44 -41.34
N ASN A 122 8.14 -34.27 -42.22
CA ASN A 122 8.82 -34.75 -43.42
C ASN A 122 9.28 -33.59 -44.30
N LYS A 123 8.44 -32.54 -44.44
CA LYS A 123 8.77 -31.31 -45.16
C LYS A 123 9.82 -30.48 -44.45
N ALA A 124 9.72 -30.33 -43.13
CA ALA A 124 10.65 -29.50 -42.34
C ALA A 124 12.08 -30.07 -42.31
N VAL A 125 12.24 -31.40 -42.33
CA VAL A 125 13.53 -32.08 -42.14
C VAL A 125 14.02 -32.78 -43.42
N SER A 126 13.27 -32.70 -44.53
CA SER A 126 13.59 -33.34 -45.82
C SER A 126 13.83 -34.85 -45.73
N ALA A 127 12.95 -35.55 -45.01
CA ALA A 127 13.04 -37.00 -44.83
C ALA A 127 12.30 -37.79 -45.93
N ASN A 128 12.54 -39.11 -45.98
CA ASN A 128 11.87 -40.04 -46.89
C ASN A 128 10.87 -40.93 -46.13
N ILE A 129 9.94 -40.28 -45.40
CA ILE A 129 8.77 -40.98 -44.86
C ILE A 129 7.84 -41.33 -46.03
N ASP A 130 7.27 -42.54 -46.02
CA ASP A 130 6.36 -43.07 -47.04
C ASP A 130 5.07 -42.22 -47.13
N SER A 131 5.16 -41.10 -47.85
CA SER A 131 4.07 -40.13 -48.04
C SER A 131 2.86 -40.78 -48.69
N THR A 132 3.08 -41.75 -49.57
CA THR A 132 2.00 -42.50 -50.22
C THR A 132 1.18 -43.30 -49.22
N LEU A 133 1.81 -43.93 -48.23
CA LEU A 133 1.10 -44.62 -47.14
C LEU A 133 0.36 -43.63 -46.24
N LEU A 134 0.98 -42.52 -45.85
CA LEU A 134 0.36 -41.49 -45.02
C LEU A 134 -0.90 -40.90 -45.67
N ASP A 135 -0.82 -40.59 -46.96
CA ASP A 135 -1.94 -40.04 -47.74
C ASP A 135 -3.04 -41.10 -47.96
N SER A 136 -2.65 -42.37 -48.20
CA SER A 136 -3.60 -43.48 -48.34
C SER A 136 -4.39 -43.72 -47.05
N VAL A 137 -3.74 -43.66 -45.88
CA VAL A 137 -4.42 -43.77 -44.58
C VAL A 137 -5.35 -42.58 -44.35
N CYS A 138 -4.94 -41.37 -44.75
CA CYS A 138 -5.79 -40.18 -44.67
C CYS A 138 -6.98 -40.17 -45.63
N ALA A 139 -6.92 -40.97 -46.70
CA ALA A 139 -8.00 -41.08 -47.68
C ALA A 139 -9.12 -42.06 -47.27
N ILE A 140 -8.89 -42.90 -46.24
CA ILE A 140 -9.89 -43.85 -45.73
C ILE A 140 -11.11 -43.09 -45.21
N ASN A 141 -12.27 -43.37 -45.77
CA ASN A 141 -13.55 -42.76 -45.41
C ASN A 141 -14.66 -43.82 -45.34
N LYS A 142 -15.88 -43.43 -44.97
CA LYS A 142 -17.02 -44.36 -44.75
C LYS A 142 -17.33 -45.28 -45.95
N LYS A 143 -17.01 -44.86 -47.18
CA LYS A 143 -17.26 -45.61 -48.42
C LYS A 143 -16.10 -46.52 -48.84
N THR A 144 -14.95 -46.43 -48.16
CA THR A 144 -13.79 -47.30 -48.43
C THR A 144 -14.19 -48.76 -48.20
N SER A 145 -13.69 -49.66 -49.05
CA SER A 145 -13.97 -51.09 -48.91
C SER A 145 -13.30 -51.65 -47.65
N GLY A 146 -13.92 -52.65 -47.02
CA GLY A 146 -13.38 -53.28 -45.82
C GLY A 146 -11.98 -53.87 -46.03
N ASP A 147 -11.72 -54.43 -47.21
CA ASP A 147 -10.40 -54.97 -47.58
C ASP A 147 -9.33 -53.89 -47.65
N GLU A 148 -9.62 -52.81 -48.36
CA GLU A 148 -8.70 -51.67 -48.52
C GLU A 148 -8.42 -50.97 -47.19
N CYS A 149 -9.44 -50.82 -46.33
CA CYS A 149 -9.27 -50.27 -44.99
C CYS A 149 -8.37 -51.14 -44.12
N ALA A 150 -8.64 -52.44 -44.04
CA ALA A 150 -7.88 -53.37 -43.20
C ALA A 150 -6.41 -53.45 -43.66
N LEU A 151 -6.17 -53.59 -44.98
CA LEU A 151 -4.84 -53.67 -45.55
C LEU A 151 -4.03 -52.38 -45.34
N THR A 152 -4.66 -51.22 -45.54
CA THR A 152 -3.99 -49.92 -45.40
C THR A 152 -3.70 -49.60 -43.93
N TYR A 153 -4.65 -49.92 -43.03
CA TYR A 153 -4.45 -49.73 -41.60
C TYR A 153 -3.40 -50.71 -41.04
N GLU A 154 -3.40 -51.99 -41.42
CA GLU A 154 -2.35 -52.93 -41.00
C GLU A 154 -0.96 -52.49 -41.45
N LYS A 155 -0.82 -51.98 -42.68
CA LYS A 155 0.45 -51.39 -43.15
C LYS A 155 0.87 -50.17 -42.31
N TYR A 156 -0.07 -49.31 -41.94
CA TYR A 156 0.20 -48.21 -41.00
C TYR A 156 0.64 -48.75 -39.63
N ARG A 157 -0.04 -49.76 -39.10
CA ARG A 157 0.30 -50.34 -37.80
C ARG A 157 1.70 -50.94 -37.82
N ASP A 158 2.05 -51.67 -38.87
CA ASP A 158 3.35 -52.34 -38.96
C ASP A 158 4.50 -51.36 -39.20
N LYS A 159 4.31 -50.34 -40.05
CA LYS A 159 5.38 -49.38 -40.37
C LYS A 159 5.50 -48.22 -39.39
N ILE A 160 4.43 -47.85 -38.69
CA ILE A 160 4.35 -46.60 -37.89
C ILE A 160 3.89 -46.86 -36.46
N GLU A 161 2.76 -47.53 -36.23
CA GLU A 161 2.21 -47.66 -34.86
C GLU A 161 3.05 -48.60 -33.96
N LYS A 162 3.38 -49.81 -34.43
CA LYS A 162 4.14 -50.81 -33.67
C LYS A 162 5.59 -50.40 -33.38
N PRO A 163 6.31 -49.73 -34.30
CA PRO A 163 7.71 -49.33 -34.05
C PRO A 163 7.86 -48.12 -33.10
N LEU A 164 6.80 -47.36 -32.83
CA LEU A 164 6.85 -46.10 -32.09
C LEU A 164 6.20 -46.23 -30.71
N SER A 165 6.73 -45.51 -29.72
CA SER A 165 6.07 -45.39 -28.42
C SER A 165 4.83 -44.49 -28.50
N ASP A 166 3.88 -44.67 -27.58
CA ASP A 166 2.67 -43.86 -27.52
C ASP A 166 2.98 -42.36 -27.32
N ASP A 167 4.04 -42.05 -26.56
CA ASP A 167 4.53 -40.67 -26.38
C ASP A 167 5.01 -40.04 -27.69
N MET A 168 5.72 -40.80 -28.53
CA MET A 168 6.20 -40.32 -29.84
C MET A 168 5.04 -40.14 -30.83
N LEU A 169 4.09 -41.06 -30.84
CA LEU A 169 2.86 -40.92 -31.62
C LEU A 169 2.07 -39.67 -31.18
N THR A 170 2.02 -39.42 -29.87
CA THR A 170 1.36 -38.24 -29.31
C THR A 170 2.10 -36.95 -29.70
N LEU A 171 3.43 -36.90 -29.60
CA LEU A 171 4.25 -35.78 -30.09
C LEU A 171 3.98 -35.49 -31.58
N PHE A 172 3.99 -36.52 -32.43
CA PHE A 172 3.75 -36.34 -33.86
C PHE A 172 2.33 -35.88 -34.15
N SER A 173 1.34 -36.28 -33.34
CA SER A 173 -0.01 -35.74 -33.44
C SER A 173 -0.05 -34.23 -33.13
N TYR A 174 0.76 -33.74 -32.18
CA TYR A 174 0.87 -32.32 -31.84
C TYR A 174 1.45 -31.47 -32.97
N TYR A 175 2.37 -32.00 -33.78
CA TYR A 175 2.86 -31.30 -34.98
C TYR A 175 1.74 -31.00 -35.98
N SER A 176 0.62 -31.75 -35.96
CA SER A 176 -0.55 -31.44 -36.77
C SER A 176 -1.50 -30.45 -36.10
N SER A 177 -1.70 -30.52 -34.78
CA SER A 177 -2.68 -29.66 -34.09
C SER A 177 -2.10 -28.34 -33.57
N GLY A 178 -0.77 -28.23 -33.45
CA GLY A 178 -0.05 -27.07 -32.91
C GLY A 178 0.91 -26.43 -33.91
N SER A 179 0.56 -26.41 -35.21
CA SER A 179 1.39 -25.83 -36.28
C SER A 179 1.88 -24.42 -35.98
N ASP A 180 1.00 -23.56 -35.45
CA ASP A 180 1.29 -22.15 -35.16
C ASP A 180 2.32 -21.98 -34.03
N LEU A 181 2.37 -22.94 -33.11
CA LEU A 181 3.35 -23.00 -32.02
C LEU A 181 4.73 -23.33 -32.60
N PHE A 182 4.83 -24.39 -33.40
CA PHE A 182 6.11 -24.81 -33.99
C PHE A 182 6.65 -23.81 -35.01
N GLU A 183 5.78 -23.15 -35.78
CA GLU A 183 6.17 -22.04 -36.67
C GLU A 183 6.77 -20.87 -35.87
N PHE A 184 6.11 -20.48 -34.77
CA PHE A 184 6.62 -19.42 -33.90
C PHE A 184 7.93 -19.81 -33.21
N LEU A 185 8.04 -21.03 -32.68
CA LEU A 185 9.28 -21.57 -32.11
C LEU A 185 10.43 -21.52 -33.12
N GLY A 186 10.15 -21.78 -34.40
CA GLY A 186 11.15 -21.67 -35.48
C GLY A 186 11.61 -20.24 -35.76
N SER A 187 10.76 -19.24 -35.50
CA SER A 187 11.08 -17.82 -35.73
C SER A 187 11.94 -17.18 -34.63
N LEU A 188 11.96 -17.76 -33.43
CA LEU A 188 12.63 -17.19 -32.26
C LEU A 188 14.12 -17.55 -32.20
N SER A 189 14.95 -16.55 -31.91
CA SER A 189 16.35 -16.72 -31.53
C SER A 189 16.50 -17.08 -30.05
N ASN A 190 17.70 -17.51 -29.63
CA ASN A 190 17.99 -17.77 -28.21
C ASN A 190 17.85 -16.50 -27.35
N ASP A 191 18.19 -15.33 -27.90
CA ASP A 191 18.08 -14.05 -27.20
C ASP A 191 16.61 -13.66 -26.98
N ASP A 192 15.72 -13.99 -27.94
CA ASP A 192 14.28 -13.74 -27.80
C ASP A 192 13.66 -14.55 -26.66
N VAL A 193 14.10 -15.79 -26.48
CA VAL A 193 13.65 -16.66 -25.38
C VAL A 193 14.18 -16.14 -24.03
N TYR A 194 15.44 -15.71 -23.98
CA TYR A 194 16.01 -15.12 -22.76
C TYR A 194 15.30 -13.83 -22.36
N ASN A 195 15.05 -12.94 -23.32
CA ASN A 195 14.29 -11.70 -23.09
C ASN A 195 12.87 -11.98 -22.60
N LEU A 196 12.22 -13.02 -23.14
CA LEU A 196 10.91 -13.46 -22.65
C LEU A 196 10.98 -13.92 -21.19
N GLN A 197 12.01 -14.69 -20.80
CA GLN A 197 12.19 -15.19 -19.42
C GLN A 197 12.50 -14.06 -18.43
N GLU A 198 13.37 -13.11 -18.78
CA GLU A 198 13.69 -11.94 -17.95
C GLU A 198 12.46 -11.05 -17.73
N ALA A 199 11.71 -10.77 -18.80
CA ALA A 199 10.56 -9.87 -18.74
C ALA A 199 9.47 -10.35 -17.77
N VAL A 200 9.35 -11.65 -17.51
CA VAL A 200 8.33 -12.19 -16.61
C VAL A 200 8.56 -11.76 -15.15
N ASN A 201 9.81 -11.51 -14.73
CA ASN A 201 10.11 -11.16 -13.34
C ASN A 201 9.52 -9.80 -12.92
N ASP A 202 9.30 -8.89 -13.87
CA ASP A 202 8.84 -7.52 -13.61
C ASP A 202 7.32 -7.34 -13.78
N TRP A 203 6.58 -8.37 -14.23
CA TRP A 203 5.19 -8.24 -14.66
C TRP A 203 4.25 -8.91 -13.64
N GLU A 204 4.02 -8.25 -12.50
CA GLU A 204 3.16 -8.75 -11.41
C GLU A 204 1.66 -8.86 -11.78
N GLU A 205 1.20 -8.27 -12.89
CA GLU A 205 -0.23 -8.18 -13.25
C GLU A 205 -0.59 -8.72 -14.65
N THR A 206 -0.11 -9.90 -15.08
CA THR A 206 -0.55 -10.47 -16.39
C THR A 206 -1.14 -11.88 -16.40
N LEU A 207 -1.94 -12.13 -17.45
CA LEU A 207 -2.75 -13.32 -17.76
C LEU A 207 -1.99 -14.65 -17.92
N VAL A 208 -0.65 -14.65 -17.89
CA VAL A 208 0.19 -15.85 -18.09
C VAL A 208 1.11 -16.01 -16.90
N SER A 209 1.10 -17.19 -16.28
CA SER A 209 1.96 -17.48 -15.14
C SER A 209 3.43 -17.58 -15.56
N THR A 210 4.32 -17.23 -14.63
CA THR A 210 5.77 -17.33 -14.82
C THR A 210 6.20 -18.71 -15.31
N ASN A 211 5.60 -19.75 -14.73
CA ASN A 211 5.85 -21.15 -15.08
C ASN A 211 5.62 -21.44 -16.57
N ILE A 212 4.56 -20.88 -17.20
CA ILE A 212 4.25 -21.16 -18.61
C ILE A 212 5.35 -20.65 -19.55
N VAL A 213 6.02 -19.54 -19.22
CA VAL A 213 7.12 -19.01 -20.05
C VAL A 213 8.37 -19.89 -19.93
N PHE A 214 8.65 -20.45 -18.75
CA PHE A 214 9.71 -21.43 -18.57
C PHE A 214 9.41 -22.76 -19.25
N GLU A 215 8.15 -23.21 -19.21
CA GLU A 215 7.68 -24.38 -19.97
C GLU A 215 7.87 -24.17 -21.48
N PHE A 216 7.47 -23.01 -22.01
CA PHE A 216 7.68 -22.63 -23.42
C PHE A 216 9.16 -22.63 -23.82
N ALA A 217 10.03 -22.04 -22.99
CA ALA A 217 11.47 -22.05 -23.21
C ALA A 217 12.05 -23.48 -23.23
N THR A 218 11.51 -24.36 -22.38
CA THR A 218 11.90 -25.78 -22.33
C THR A 218 11.48 -26.51 -23.60
N VAL A 219 10.28 -26.25 -24.12
CA VAL A 219 9.81 -26.78 -25.42
C VAL A 219 10.71 -26.31 -26.56
N LYS A 220 11.05 -25.02 -26.62
CA LYS A 220 11.96 -24.47 -27.65
C LYS A 220 13.33 -25.14 -27.61
N ASN A 221 13.91 -25.26 -26.43
CA ASN A 221 15.20 -25.92 -26.22
C ASN A 221 15.16 -27.40 -26.63
N PHE A 222 14.07 -28.11 -26.34
CA PHE A 222 13.88 -29.50 -26.78
C PHE A 222 13.88 -29.60 -28.31
N VAL A 223 13.05 -28.80 -28.99
CA VAL A 223 12.89 -28.83 -30.45
C VAL A 223 14.20 -28.47 -31.15
N ASP A 224 14.91 -27.43 -30.70
CA ASP A 224 16.19 -27.01 -31.28
C ASP A 224 17.25 -28.09 -31.13
N ARG A 225 17.36 -28.72 -29.95
CA ARG A 225 18.30 -29.82 -29.73
C ARG A 225 17.97 -31.02 -30.61
N ALA A 226 16.70 -31.40 -30.69
CA ALA A 226 16.27 -32.52 -31.52
C ALA A 226 16.57 -32.26 -33.01
N TYR A 227 16.24 -31.08 -33.53
CA TYR A 227 16.53 -30.72 -34.92
C TYR A 227 18.03 -30.63 -35.20
N ASN A 228 18.84 -30.11 -34.27
CA ASN A 228 20.29 -30.12 -34.41
C ASN A 228 20.84 -31.56 -34.44
N THR A 229 20.38 -32.44 -33.56
CA THR A 229 20.79 -33.86 -33.57
C THR A 229 20.41 -34.55 -34.88
N ILE A 230 19.20 -34.31 -35.40
CA ILE A 230 18.76 -34.88 -36.67
C ILE A 230 19.58 -34.32 -37.84
N LYS A 231 19.89 -33.01 -37.83
CA LYS A 231 20.71 -32.34 -38.85
C LYS A 231 22.14 -32.86 -38.86
N VAL A 232 22.77 -33.05 -37.70
CA VAL A 232 24.11 -33.64 -37.59
C VAL A 232 24.11 -35.05 -38.19
N LYS A 233 23.10 -35.86 -37.86
CA LYS A 233 22.96 -37.21 -38.41
C LYS A 233 22.75 -37.20 -39.94
N HIS A 234 21.99 -36.24 -40.48
CA HIS A 234 21.82 -36.04 -41.92
C HIS A 234 23.15 -35.68 -42.62
N GLN A 235 23.99 -34.86 -41.97
CA GLN A 235 25.33 -34.51 -42.47
C GLN A 235 26.28 -35.71 -42.45
N GLU A 236 26.26 -36.53 -41.39
CA GLU A 236 27.05 -37.77 -41.29
C GLU A 236 26.67 -38.79 -42.38
N LEU A 237 25.39 -38.86 -42.74
CA LEU A 237 24.85 -39.73 -43.79
C LEU A 237 25.06 -39.19 -45.22
N LYS A 238 25.91 -38.16 -45.41
CA LYS A 238 26.22 -37.53 -46.70
C LYS A 238 24.98 -37.06 -47.48
N ASN A 239 23.99 -36.47 -46.80
CA ASN A 239 22.75 -35.97 -47.41
C ASN A 239 21.89 -37.06 -48.10
N THR A 240 21.98 -38.32 -47.65
CA THR A 240 20.96 -39.30 -48.00
C THR A 240 19.66 -39.04 -47.22
N PRO A 241 18.47 -39.29 -47.81
CA PRO A 241 17.21 -38.97 -47.17
C PRO A 241 17.03 -39.74 -45.86
N LEU A 242 16.75 -39.01 -44.78
CA LEU A 242 16.54 -39.59 -43.45
C LEU A 242 15.35 -40.57 -43.47
N GLN A 243 15.49 -41.69 -42.77
CA GLN A 243 14.39 -42.62 -42.53
C GLN A 243 13.61 -42.20 -41.27
N LEU A 244 12.38 -42.70 -41.12
CA LEU A 244 11.55 -42.42 -39.94
C LEU A 244 12.29 -42.75 -38.62
N ASN A 245 13.04 -43.85 -38.58
CA ASN A 245 13.82 -44.26 -37.41
C ASN A 245 14.91 -43.25 -37.04
N ASP A 246 15.48 -42.52 -38.00
CA ASP A 246 16.52 -41.52 -37.73
C ASP A 246 15.95 -40.29 -37.01
N ILE A 247 14.76 -39.85 -37.45
CA ILE A 247 14.01 -38.77 -36.82
C ILE A 247 13.61 -39.16 -35.39
N VAL A 248 13.05 -40.36 -35.24
CA VAL A 248 12.59 -40.90 -33.95
C VAL A 248 13.76 -41.04 -32.99
N THR A 249 14.91 -41.51 -33.46
CA THR A 249 16.13 -41.58 -32.64
C THR A 249 16.59 -40.19 -32.21
N GLY A 250 16.54 -39.19 -33.10
CA GLY A 250 16.87 -37.81 -32.76
C GLY A 250 16.02 -37.26 -31.61
N PHE A 251 14.69 -37.39 -31.70
CA PHE A 251 13.80 -36.99 -30.61
C PHE A 251 13.99 -37.85 -29.35
N ALA A 252 14.09 -39.17 -29.48
CA ALA A 252 14.24 -40.10 -28.35
C ALA A 252 15.52 -39.87 -27.54
N THR A 253 16.63 -39.52 -28.21
CA THR A 253 17.90 -39.24 -27.51
C THR A 253 17.81 -38.02 -26.60
N ILE A 254 17.15 -36.95 -27.07
CA ILE A 254 16.97 -35.74 -26.28
C ILE A 254 15.94 -35.95 -25.16
N TRP A 255 14.86 -36.70 -25.44
CA TRP A 255 13.77 -36.94 -24.49
C TRP A 255 14.23 -37.69 -23.23
N LYS A 256 15.30 -38.49 -23.30
CA LYS A 256 15.87 -39.19 -22.13
C LYS A 256 16.37 -38.27 -21.02
N ASN A 257 16.57 -36.98 -21.28
CA ASN A 257 17.01 -36.03 -20.27
C ASN A 257 15.85 -35.68 -19.31
N GLU A 258 16.09 -35.74 -18.00
CA GLU A 258 15.06 -35.50 -16.97
C GLU A 258 14.33 -34.16 -17.14
N GLN A 259 14.99 -33.14 -17.68
CA GLN A 259 14.39 -31.82 -17.93
C GLN A 259 13.18 -31.83 -18.90
N PHE A 260 12.97 -32.93 -19.64
CA PHE A 260 11.88 -33.07 -20.62
C PHE A 260 10.84 -34.13 -20.23
N LYS A 261 10.82 -34.57 -18.97
CA LYS A 261 9.89 -35.62 -18.51
C LYS A 261 8.42 -35.25 -18.73
N ASP A 262 8.06 -33.99 -18.51
CA ASP A 262 6.68 -33.48 -18.63
C ASP A 262 6.44 -32.71 -19.94
N LEU A 263 7.25 -32.96 -20.97
CA LEU A 263 7.25 -32.21 -22.23
C LEU A 263 5.88 -32.16 -22.94
N LEU A 264 5.09 -33.23 -22.88
CA LEU A 264 3.75 -33.25 -23.49
C LEU A 264 2.80 -32.26 -22.81
N THR A 265 2.90 -32.12 -21.49
CA THR A 265 2.16 -31.12 -20.71
C THR A 265 2.62 -29.70 -21.08
N TYR A 266 3.93 -29.50 -21.23
CA TYR A 266 4.50 -28.19 -21.60
C TYR A 266 4.12 -27.76 -23.02
N LEU A 267 4.01 -28.72 -23.96
CA LEU A 267 3.51 -28.45 -25.31
C LEU A 267 2.05 -27.98 -25.29
N GLU A 268 1.22 -28.58 -24.43
CA GLU A 268 -0.18 -28.20 -24.27
C GLU A 268 -0.34 -26.81 -23.66
N SER A 269 0.34 -26.53 -22.54
CA SER A 269 0.30 -25.22 -21.87
C SER A 269 0.85 -24.10 -22.75
N SER A 270 1.96 -24.36 -23.46
CA SER A 270 2.57 -23.43 -24.41
C SER A 270 1.66 -23.11 -25.58
N SER A 271 0.93 -24.11 -26.09
CA SER A 271 -0.01 -23.93 -27.19
C SER A 271 -1.20 -23.06 -26.79
N LEU A 272 -1.77 -23.29 -25.58
CA LEU A 272 -2.88 -22.51 -25.05
C LEU A 272 -2.50 -21.04 -24.79
N ALA A 273 -1.27 -20.78 -24.36
CA ALA A 273 -0.79 -19.42 -24.04
C ALA A 273 -0.11 -18.68 -25.21
N LEU A 274 -0.04 -19.29 -26.40
CA LEU A 274 0.76 -18.80 -27.54
C LEU A 274 0.44 -17.35 -27.95
N SER A 275 -0.82 -16.96 -27.96
CA SER A 275 -1.25 -15.60 -28.35
C SER A 275 -0.71 -14.53 -27.39
N SER A 276 -0.74 -14.83 -26.09
CA SER A 276 -0.20 -13.97 -25.04
C SER A 276 1.33 -13.88 -25.14
N ILE A 277 2.02 -15.01 -25.36
CA ILE A 277 3.48 -15.04 -25.53
C ILE A 277 3.91 -14.23 -26.76
N LYS A 278 3.22 -14.38 -27.91
CA LYS A 278 3.46 -13.58 -29.13
C LYS A 278 3.31 -12.08 -28.87
N ARG A 279 2.29 -11.67 -28.11
CA ARG A 279 2.09 -10.27 -27.74
C ARG A 279 3.23 -9.72 -26.89
N ILE A 280 3.65 -10.47 -25.87
CA ILE A 280 4.77 -10.07 -25.00
C ILE A 280 6.07 -9.93 -25.81
N HIS A 281 6.35 -10.89 -26.70
CA HIS A 281 7.53 -10.83 -27.55
C HIS A 281 7.55 -9.57 -28.44
N LEU A 282 6.42 -9.23 -29.08
CA LEU A 282 6.30 -8.02 -29.91
C LEU A 282 6.53 -6.73 -29.11
N GLU A 283 5.93 -6.63 -27.92
CA GLU A 283 6.09 -5.47 -27.05
C GLU A 283 7.54 -5.28 -26.57
N LEU A 284 8.27 -6.37 -26.33
CA LEU A 284 9.68 -6.34 -25.95
C LEU A 284 10.58 -5.85 -27.08
N VAL A 285 10.36 -6.33 -28.30
CA VAL A 285 11.13 -5.92 -29.49
C VAL A 285 10.92 -4.43 -29.79
N ASP A 286 9.70 -3.92 -29.66
CA ASP A 286 9.40 -2.50 -29.85
C ASP A 286 10.06 -1.62 -28.77
N LYS A 287 10.06 -2.06 -27.50
CA LYS A 287 10.73 -1.35 -26.39
C LYS A 287 12.25 -1.31 -26.58
N GLU A 288 12.86 -2.42 -26.99
CA GLU A 288 14.30 -2.55 -27.32
C GLU A 288 14.72 -1.53 -28.37
N GLN A 289 14.00 -1.49 -29.50
CA GLN A 289 14.29 -0.55 -30.58
C GLN A 289 14.07 0.90 -30.15
N SER A 290 13.04 1.16 -29.33
CA SER A 290 12.77 2.49 -28.77
C SER A 290 13.91 3.00 -27.88
N LYS A 291 14.47 2.15 -27.01
CA LYS A 291 15.61 2.52 -26.15
C LYS A 291 16.89 2.80 -26.97
N ARG A 292 17.18 1.99 -28.00
CA ARG A 292 18.31 2.24 -28.91
C ARG A 292 18.15 3.56 -29.67
N ARG A 293 16.93 3.88 -30.13
CA ARG A 293 16.61 5.18 -30.76
C ARG A 293 16.78 6.35 -29.78
N ARG A 294 16.40 6.20 -28.51
CA ARG A 294 16.62 7.24 -27.49
C ARG A 294 18.09 7.53 -27.22
N ILE A 295 18.93 6.49 -27.06
CA ILE A 295 20.40 6.66 -26.94
C ILE A 295 20.95 7.41 -28.15
N ALA A 296 20.45 7.03 -29.32
CA ALA A 296 20.79 7.63 -30.59
C ALA A 296 20.47 9.13 -30.67
N ASP A 297 19.25 9.51 -30.27
CA ASP A 297 18.74 10.87 -30.32
C ASP A 297 19.48 11.79 -29.33
N ILE A 298 19.78 11.29 -28.12
CA ILE A 298 20.51 12.05 -27.08
C ILE A 298 21.90 12.47 -27.55
N LEU A 299 22.62 11.56 -28.23
CA LEU A 299 23.96 11.86 -28.74
C LEU A 299 23.94 12.77 -29.96
N GLN A 300 22.90 12.70 -30.80
CA GLN A 300 22.85 13.43 -32.05
C GLN A 300 22.68 14.94 -31.80
N LYS A 301 21.63 15.33 -31.07
CA LYS A 301 21.39 16.73 -30.67
C LYS A 301 20.65 16.76 -29.35
N SER A 302 21.31 17.20 -28.29
CA SER A 302 20.66 17.43 -27.01
C SER A 302 21.17 18.70 -26.32
N ILE A 303 20.30 19.27 -25.50
CA ILE A 303 20.62 20.39 -24.63
C ILE A 303 20.57 19.88 -23.19
N VAL A 304 21.70 19.93 -22.50
CA VAL A 304 21.86 19.47 -21.12
C VAL A 304 21.91 20.67 -20.19
N TYR A 305 21.17 20.62 -19.10
CA TYR A 305 21.28 21.60 -18.02
C TYR A 305 20.94 20.95 -16.68
N PHE A 306 21.51 21.49 -15.60
CA PHE A 306 21.34 20.96 -14.25
C PHE A 306 20.26 21.74 -13.50
N VAL A 307 19.57 21.06 -12.59
CA VAL A 307 18.50 21.63 -11.76
C VAL A 307 18.62 21.15 -10.33
N ARG A 308 18.00 21.87 -9.40
CA ARG A 308 17.80 21.40 -8.03
C ARG A 308 16.44 20.73 -7.88
N ILE A 309 16.41 19.70 -7.06
CA ILE A 309 15.22 18.92 -6.72
C ILE A 309 15.19 18.63 -5.21
N GLY A 310 14.05 18.10 -4.73
CA GLY A 310 13.85 17.70 -3.33
C GLY A 310 13.38 18.82 -2.39
N HIS A 311 12.98 18.43 -1.17
CA HIS A 311 12.58 19.36 -0.11
C HIS A 311 13.77 20.26 0.27
N ASN A 312 13.56 21.58 0.32
CA ASN A 312 14.59 22.61 0.47
C ASN A 312 15.67 22.67 -0.64
N GLU A 313 15.42 22.09 -1.83
CA GLU A 313 16.30 22.16 -3.02
C GLU A 313 17.76 21.72 -2.76
N THR A 314 17.94 20.65 -1.99
CA THR A 314 19.27 20.21 -1.51
C THR A 314 19.98 19.19 -2.42
N THR A 315 19.25 18.59 -3.38
CA THR A 315 19.79 17.60 -4.32
C THR A 315 19.76 18.13 -5.76
N PHE A 316 20.62 17.57 -6.61
CA PHE A 316 20.79 17.99 -8.00
C PHE A 316 20.33 16.90 -8.96
N ASP A 317 19.78 17.31 -10.09
CA ASP A 317 19.36 16.44 -11.20
C ASP A 317 19.76 17.10 -12.52
N VAL A 318 19.63 16.35 -13.61
CA VAL A 318 19.85 16.80 -14.97
C VAL A 318 18.53 16.83 -15.73
N ASN A 319 18.37 17.80 -16.61
CA ASN A 319 17.39 17.76 -17.67
C ASN A 319 18.09 17.75 -19.01
N ILE A 320 17.73 16.78 -19.85
CA ILE A 320 18.19 16.70 -21.23
C ILE A 320 16.98 16.95 -22.14
N GLU A 321 17.05 18.06 -22.88
CA GLU A 321 16.06 18.46 -23.88
C GLU A 321 16.48 17.96 -25.27
N LEU A 322 15.59 17.25 -25.94
CA LEU A 322 15.74 16.88 -27.35
C LEU A 322 15.02 17.91 -28.23
N PRO A 323 15.61 18.36 -29.35
CA PRO A 323 14.94 19.24 -30.29
C PRO A 323 13.76 18.51 -30.95
N SER A 324 12.54 18.99 -30.70
CA SER A 324 11.30 18.43 -31.25
C SER A 324 11.31 18.45 -32.79
N GLN A 325 11.00 17.31 -33.43
CA GLN A 325 10.49 17.32 -34.79
C GLN A 325 9.14 18.05 -34.80
N GLN A 326 8.97 19.03 -35.69
CA GLN A 326 7.69 19.70 -35.89
C GLN A 326 6.67 18.68 -36.42
N THR A 327 5.78 18.18 -35.57
CA THR A 327 4.55 17.54 -36.02
C THR A 327 3.48 18.61 -36.18
N ALA A 328 2.98 18.75 -37.41
CA ALA A 328 1.92 19.68 -37.79
C ALA A 328 0.56 19.20 -37.28
N ALA A 329 0.36 19.16 -35.96
CA ALA A 329 -0.96 19.08 -35.34
C ALA A 329 -0.86 19.38 -33.84
N ILE A 330 -1.58 20.42 -33.41
CA ILE A 330 -1.88 20.80 -32.01
C ILE A 330 -0.76 21.60 -31.32
N ASN A 331 -1.12 22.83 -30.93
CA ASN A 331 -0.31 23.82 -30.22
C ASN A 331 -0.02 23.42 -28.76
N GLU A 332 0.61 22.28 -28.53
CA GLU A 332 1.29 21.96 -27.27
C GLU A 332 2.66 21.37 -27.59
N LYS A 333 3.72 22.18 -27.45
CA LYS A 333 5.11 21.71 -27.47
C LYS A 333 5.36 20.84 -26.23
N LYS A 334 5.02 19.57 -26.28
CA LYS A 334 5.44 18.60 -25.25
C LYS A 334 6.93 18.30 -25.46
N GLN A 335 7.78 19.17 -24.90
CA GLN A 335 9.21 18.92 -24.83
C GLN A 335 9.44 17.69 -23.94
N GLN A 336 10.02 16.63 -24.50
CA GLN A 336 10.38 15.45 -23.73
C GLN A 336 11.66 15.76 -22.94
N LYS A 337 11.54 15.87 -21.62
CA LYS A 337 12.66 16.06 -20.69
C LYS A 337 13.09 14.71 -20.14
N ILE A 338 14.37 14.38 -20.28
CA ILE A 338 14.97 13.16 -19.76
C ILE A 338 15.71 13.51 -18.47
N LYS A 339 15.44 12.79 -17.38
CA LYS A 339 16.06 12.98 -16.06
C LYS A 339 17.27 12.06 -15.86
N TRP A 340 18.01 12.25 -14.76
CA TRP A 340 19.12 11.35 -14.40
C TRP A 340 18.68 9.89 -14.30
N THR A 341 17.52 9.60 -13.72
CA THR A 341 17.00 8.24 -13.58
C THR A 341 16.87 7.53 -14.93
N ASP A 342 16.30 8.23 -15.92
CA ASP A 342 16.15 7.71 -17.28
C ASP A 342 17.52 7.54 -17.95
N LEU A 343 18.44 8.50 -17.77
CA LEU A 343 19.78 8.46 -18.35
C LEU A 343 20.62 7.31 -17.76
N SER A 344 20.51 7.06 -16.47
CA SER A 344 21.18 5.94 -15.79
C SER A 344 20.68 4.60 -16.31
N GLU A 345 19.36 4.43 -16.46
CA GLU A 345 18.78 3.21 -17.04
C GLU A 345 19.27 2.99 -18.48
N LEU A 346 19.29 4.06 -19.29
CA LEU A 346 19.82 3.98 -20.65
C LEU A 346 21.32 3.67 -20.67
N ARG A 347 22.11 4.19 -19.72
CA ARG A 347 23.55 3.92 -19.60
C ARG A 347 23.80 2.45 -19.29
N ASP A 348 23.06 1.90 -18.34
CA ASP A 348 23.20 0.50 -17.95
C ASP A 348 22.75 -0.43 -19.08
N ARG A 349 21.69 -0.05 -19.82
CA ARG A 349 21.30 -0.78 -21.04
C ARG A 349 22.35 -0.65 -22.16
N ALA A 350 22.95 0.52 -22.34
CA ALA A 350 24.01 0.72 -23.33
C ALA A 350 25.23 -0.16 -23.04
N ARG A 351 25.61 -0.32 -21.77
CA ARG A 351 26.67 -1.25 -21.34
C ARG A 351 26.32 -2.69 -21.72
N LEU A 352 25.10 -3.15 -21.43
CA LEU A 352 24.67 -4.51 -21.80
C LEU A 352 24.68 -4.75 -23.32
N LEU A 353 24.30 -3.75 -24.11
CA LEU A 353 24.37 -3.80 -25.58
C LEU A 353 25.82 -3.86 -26.08
N GLU A 354 26.74 -3.13 -25.44
CA GLU A 354 28.17 -3.18 -25.74
C GLU A 354 28.79 -4.56 -25.42
N TYR A 355 28.33 -5.24 -24.37
CA TYR A 355 28.76 -6.60 -24.03
C TYR A 355 28.20 -7.65 -25.00
N SER A 356 26.90 -7.61 -25.30
CA SER A 356 26.22 -8.60 -26.15
C SER A 356 26.63 -8.56 -27.62
N SER A 357 26.90 -7.36 -28.16
CA SER A 357 27.40 -7.18 -29.54
C SER A 357 28.75 -7.88 -29.80
N ASN A 358 29.56 -8.13 -28.76
CA ASN A 358 30.81 -8.90 -28.91
C ASN A 358 30.59 -10.42 -29.07
N VAL A 359 29.39 -10.94 -28.75
CA VAL A 359 29.08 -12.40 -28.76
C VAL A 359 28.43 -12.84 -30.08
N ASN A 360 27.66 -11.96 -30.74
CA ASN A 360 26.89 -12.28 -31.96
C ASN A 360 27.51 -11.68 -33.25
N LYS A 361 28.69 -12.15 -33.64
CA LYS A 361 29.39 -11.73 -34.89
C LYS A 361 28.73 -12.18 -36.22
N ARG A 362 27.56 -12.82 -36.21
CA ARG A 362 27.11 -13.64 -37.36
C ARG A 362 26.35 -12.92 -38.48
N ASN A 363 25.77 -11.73 -38.27
CA ASN A 363 24.81 -11.16 -39.24
C ASN A 363 24.94 -9.65 -39.57
N LEU A 364 25.99 -8.93 -39.15
CA LEU A 364 26.22 -7.51 -39.48
C LEU A 364 27.60 -7.32 -40.15
N ALA A 365 27.72 -6.37 -41.08
CA ALA A 365 29.01 -6.00 -41.67
C ALA A 365 29.94 -5.43 -40.58
N GLU A 366 31.24 -5.80 -40.57
CA GLU A 366 32.19 -5.43 -39.51
C GLU A 366 32.23 -3.91 -39.21
N ALA A 367 32.09 -3.08 -40.25
CA ALA A 367 32.10 -1.62 -40.14
C ALA A 367 30.89 -1.02 -39.39
N ASP A 368 29.71 -1.65 -39.50
CA ASP A 368 28.50 -1.15 -38.81
C ASP A 368 28.53 -1.54 -37.32
N CYS A 369 29.11 -2.69 -37.00
CA CYS A 369 29.31 -3.13 -35.62
C CYS A 369 30.31 -2.24 -34.87
N GLU A 370 31.39 -1.80 -35.53
CA GLU A 370 32.34 -0.84 -34.94
C GLU A 370 31.71 0.52 -34.66
N ARG A 371 30.90 1.04 -35.60
CA ARG A 371 30.18 2.31 -35.41
C ARG A 371 29.17 2.27 -34.27
N GLU A 372 28.42 1.18 -34.13
CA GLU A 372 27.47 1.02 -33.02
C GLU A 372 28.20 0.94 -31.67
N LYS A 373 29.34 0.23 -31.63
CA LYS A 373 30.18 0.15 -30.43
C LYS A 373 30.75 1.50 -30.01
N GLU A 374 31.32 2.26 -30.95
CA GLU A 374 31.82 3.61 -30.70
C GLU A 374 30.71 4.52 -30.17
N ARG A 375 29.51 4.44 -30.76
CA ARG A 375 28.34 5.20 -30.32
C ARG A 375 27.93 4.86 -28.88
N LEU A 376 27.87 3.58 -28.52
CA LEU A 376 27.52 3.15 -27.17
C LEU A 376 28.57 3.62 -26.16
N SER A 377 29.86 3.51 -26.49
CA SER A 377 30.97 3.97 -25.65
C SER A 377 30.90 5.48 -25.38
N ASN A 378 30.64 6.28 -26.42
CA ASN A 378 30.46 7.73 -26.30
C ASN A 378 29.26 8.09 -25.42
N PHE A 379 28.15 7.35 -25.50
CA PHE A 379 26.99 7.55 -24.62
C PHE A 379 27.31 7.24 -23.15
N ILE A 380 28.03 6.14 -22.90
CA ILE A 380 28.43 5.76 -21.53
C ILE A 380 29.32 6.86 -20.92
N GLN A 381 30.30 7.37 -21.68
CA GLN A 381 31.16 8.46 -21.22
C GLN A 381 30.38 9.76 -20.99
N PHE A 382 29.45 10.11 -21.88
CA PHE A 382 28.55 11.24 -21.70
C PHE A 382 27.76 11.15 -20.38
N ALA A 383 27.11 10.01 -20.14
CA ALA A 383 26.32 9.79 -18.92
C ALA A 383 27.20 9.84 -17.65
N SER A 384 28.43 9.32 -17.69
CA SER A 384 29.38 9.40 -16.58
C SER A 384 29.85 10.83 -16.26
N ILE A 385 30.00 11.70 -17.27
CA ILE A 385 30.33 13.12 -17.02
C ILE A 385 29.14 13.85 -16.38
N VAL A 386 27.91 13.54 -16.81
CA VAL A 386 26.70 14.09 -16.20
C VAL A 386 26.60 13.68 -14.73
N GLU A 387 26.78 12.39 -14.44
CA GLU A 387 26.80 11.84 -13.07
C GLU A 387 27.85 12.54 -12.20
N SER A 388 29.10 12.60 -12.68
CA SER A 388 30.20 13.28 -11.98
C SER A 388 29.88 14.75 -11.71
N THR A 389 29.22 15.43 -12.65
CA THR A 389 28.83 16.84 -12.47
C THR A 389 27.76 16.99 -11.39
N ILE A 390 26.75 16.11 -11.36
CA ILE A 390 25.74 16.06 -10.28
C ILE A 390 26.42 15.83 -8.93
N GLU A 391 27.37 14.89 -8.85
CA GLU A 391 28.11 14.57 -7.62
C GLU A 391 28.96 15.75 -7.12
N ILE A 392 29.66 16.46 -8.01
CA ILE A 392 30.48 17.62 -7.66
C ILE A 392 29.61 18.80 -7.22
N LEU A 393 28.50 19.08 -7.93
CA LEU A 393 27.55 20.12 -7.53
C LEU A 393 26.96 19.83 -6.14
N THR A 394 26.59 18.58 -5.89
CA THR A 394 26.13 18.12 -4.58
C THR A 394 27.21 18.29 -3.52
N SER A 395 28.46 17.94 -3.84
CA SER A 395 29.60 18.08 -2.92
C SER A 395 29.93 19.54 -2.61
N LEU A 396 29.89 20.43 -3.61
CA LEU A 396 30.04 21.89 -3.43
C LEU A 396 28.93 22.46 -2.54
N TYR A 397 27.69 22.02 -2.74
CA TYR A 397 26.55 22.43 -1.90
C TYR A 397 26.73 21.98 -0.44
N ILE A 398 27.10 20.71 -0.23
CA ILE A 398 27.35 20.15 1.10
C ILE A 398 28.55 20.84 1.78
N ALA A 399 29.61 21.15 1.01
CA ALA A 399 30.75 21.94 1.49
C ALA A 399 30.39 23.42 1.74
N GLY A 400 29.22 23.86 1.32
CA GLY A 400 28.71 25.21 1.59
C GLY A 400 29.34 26.26 0.68
N HIS A 401 29.64 25.97 -0.57
CA HIS A 401 30.05 27.01 -1.51
C HIS A 401 28.84 27.94 -1.79
N PRO A 402 28.97 29.29 -1.68
CA PRO A 402 27.81 30.19 -1.74
C PRO A 402 27.25 30.37 -3.16
N SER A 403 28.08 30.19 -4.20
CA SER A 403 27.70 30.40 -5.60
C SER A 403 27.13 29.17 -6.30
N VAL A 404 26.73 28.12 -5.57
CA VAL A 404 26.17 26.91 -6.21
C VAL A 404 24.88 27.21 -6.98
N SER A 405 24.11 28.20 -6.54
CA SER A 405 22.93 28.66 -7.29
C SER A 405 23.32 29.42 -8.56
N ASP A 406 24.44 30.17 -8.51
CA ASP A 406 24.97 30.91 -9.65
C ASP A 406 25.48 29.95 -10.73
N PHE A 407 26.00 28.77 -10.36
CA PHE A 407 26.44 27.75 -11.33
C PHE A 407 25.31 27.19 -12.20
N LEU A 408 24.06 27.33 -11.74
CA LEU A 408 22.86 26.94 -12.49
C LEU A 408 22.32 28.09 -13.36
N ALA A 409 22.82 29.31 -13.19
CA ALA A 409 22.37 30.52 -13.87
C ALA A 409 23.37 30.99 -14.95
N ASN A 410 22.87 31.44 -16.10
CA ASN A 410 23.69 31.95 -17.20
C ASN A 410 24.40 33.25 -16.81
N GLN A 411 25.72 33.27 -16.98
CA GLN A 411 26.50 34.51 -17.03
C GLN A 411 26.39 35.13 -18.43
N ILE A 412 25.27 35.81 -18.72
CA ILE A 412 25.23 36.88 -19.73
C ILE A 412 24.50 38.07 -19.14
N SER A 413 25.25 39.12 -18.89
CA SER A 413 24.79 40.43 -18.42
C SER A 413 24.05 41.17 -19.54
N THR A 414 22.82 41.58 -19.29
CA THR A 414 22.34 42.99 -19.34
C THR A 414 20.82 43.03 -19.22
N SER A 415 20.36 43.92 -18.33
CA SER A 415 18.96 44.31 -18.07
C SER A 415 17.97 43.24 -17.59
N GLU A 416 17.44 43.53 -16.41
CA GLU A 416 16.18 43.11 -15.79
C GLU A 416 15.30 42.09 -16.54
N PHE A 417 14.99 41.01 -15.81
CA PHE A 417 14.00 39.95 -16.11
C PHE A 417 14.36 38.94 -17.22
N LEU A 418 15.12 37.91 -16.81
CA LEU A 418 14.90 36.45 -17.03
C LEU A 418 16.25 35.74 -16.79
N VAL A 419 16.40 35.04 -15.66
CA VAL A 419 17.61 34.24 -15.38
C VAL A 419 17.57 32.97 -16.22
N GLY A 420 18.29 32.95 -17.35
CA GLY A 420 18.46 31.74 -18.16
C GLY A 420 19.31 30.70 -17.44
N GLN A 421 19.01 29.41 -17.59
CA GLN A 421 19.83 28.31 -17.04
C GLN A 421 21.08 28.05 -17.89
N THR A 422 22.19 27.63 -17.27
CA THR A 422 23.40 27.16 -17.97
C THR A 422 23.09 25.93 -18.80
N LYS A 423 23.15 26.08 -20.14
CA LYS A 423 22.80 25.04 -21.12
C LYS A 423 24.02 24.63 -21.92
N PHE A 424 24.27 23.32 -22.00
CA PHE A 424 25.35 22.71 -22.79
C PHE A 424 24.76 22.00 -24.00
N SER A 425 25.22 22.32 -25.20
CA SER A 425 24.80 21.60 -26.41
C SER A 425 25.71 20.39 -26.66
N SER A 426 25.11 19.21 -26.82
CA SER A 426 25.78 18.02 -27.35
C SER A 426 25.37 17.83 -28.80
N ASN A 427 26.33 17.89 -29.72
CA ASN A 427 26.11 17.66 -31.16
C ASN A 427 26.99 16.50 -31.61
N ASP A 428 26.39 15.46 -32.18
CA ASP A 428 27.07 14.28 -32.72
C ASP A 428 28.09 13.64 -31.76
N GLY A 429 27.72 13.54 -30.47
CA GLY A 429 28.58 12.96 -29.42
C GLY A 429 29.71 13.88 -28.95
N LEU A 430 29.78 15.13 -29.39
CA LEU A 430 30.73 16.12 -28.88
C LEU A 430 30.12 16.91 -27.72
N TYR A 431 30.61 16.65 -26.51
CA TYR A 431 30.23 17.30 -25.25
C TYR A 431 31.42 17.99 -24.56
N GLY A 432 32.29 18.62 -25.36
CA GLY A 432 33.54 19.25 -24.88
C GLY A 432 33.30 20.38 -23.86
N GLU A 433 32.25 21.17 -24.03
CA GLU A 433 31.87 22.24 -23.09
C GLU A 433 31.47 21.67 -21.72
N LEU A 434 30.65 20.62 -21.71
CA LEU A 434 30.26 19.93 -20.48
C LEU A 434 31.46 19.31 -19.78
N ARG A 435 32.39 18.71 -20.54
CA ARG A 435 33.64 18.15 -19.97
C ARG A 435 34.51 19.24 -19.33
N LYS A 436 34.67 20.39 -20.02
CA LYS A 436 35.43 21.52 -19.49
C LYS A 436 34.79 22.07 -18.21
N TYR A 437 33.47 22.23 -18.22
CA TYR A 437 32.71 22.69 -17.06
C TYR A 437 32.82 21.74 -15.86
N ASN A 438 32.72 20.43 -16.08
CA ASN A 438 32.95 19.42 -15.04
C ASN A 438 34.35 19.53 -14.42
N GLN A 439 35.38 19.76 -15.25
CA GLN A 439 36.76 19.94 -14.78
C GLN A 439 36.95 21.26 -14.02
N GLU A 440 36.34 22.35 -14.46
CA GLU A 440 36.34 23.64 -13.75
C GLU A 440 35.68 23.50 -12.36
N LEU A 441 34.53 22.83 -12.27
CA LEU A 441 33.87 22.54 -10.99
C LEU A 441 34.70 21.64 -10.08
N THR A 442 35.40 20.65 -10.63
CA THR A 442 36.29 19.76 -9.87
C THR A 442 37.43 20.53 -9.21
N ASN A 443 38.09 21.41 -9.98
CA ASN A 443 39.17 22.26 -9.46
C ASN A 443 38.65 23.21 -8.39
N LEU A 444 37.52 23.87 -8.65
CA LEU A 444 36.86 24.76 -7.69
C LEU A 444 36.54 24.04 -6.38
N PHE A 445 35.98 22.83 -6.45
CA PHE A 445 35.67 22.03 -5.26
C PHE A 445 36.94 21.74 -4.46
N SER A 446 38.02 21.33 -5.12
CA SER A 446 39.30 21.06 -4.45
C SER A 446 39.87 22.31 -3.77
N ASP A 447 39.85 23.46 -4.45
CA ASP A 447 40.34 24.73 -3.90
C ASP A 447 39.50 25.18 -2.69
N TRP A 448 38.18 25.06 -2.80
CA TRP A 448 37.24 25.38 -1.71
C TRP A 448 37.45 24.48 -0.49
N GLU A 449 37.62 23.16 -0.70
CA GLU A 449 37.90 22.23 0.40
C GLU A 449 39.21 22.55 1.10
N ASN A 450 40.25 22.93 0.35
CA ASN A 450 41.52 23.34 0.92
C ASN A 450 41.38 24.61 1.77
N LYS A 451 40.70 25.64 1.26
CA LYS A 451 40.43 26.88 2.02
C LYS A 451 39.61 26.61 3.27
N LEU A 452 38.56 25.78 3.20
CA LEU A 452 37.78 25.36 4.37
C LEU A 452 38.67 24.72 5.45
N CYS A 453 39.56 23.80 5.06
CA CYS A 453 40.49 23.16 6.00
C CYS A 453 41.41 24.18 6.68
N THR A 454 42.01 25.10 5.91
CA THR A 454 42.85 26.18 6.48
C THR A 454 42.07 27.09 7.43
N MET A 455 40.81 27.37 7.10
CA MET A 455 39.90 28.15 7.94
C MET A 455 39.52 27.42 9.23
N TYR A 456 39.40 26.09 9.22
CA TYR A 456 39.13 25.32 10.44
C TYR A 456 40.28 25.34 11.45
N GLU A 457 41.52 25.47 10.99
CA GLU A 457 42.71 25.57 11.86
C GLU A 457 42.77 26.91 12.60
N THR A 458 42.31 27.98 11.95
CA THR A 458 42.37 29.37 12.46
C THR A 458 41.06 29.81 13.15
N HIS A 459 39.91 29.33 12.65
CA HIS A 459 38.57 29.71 13.09
C HIS A 459 37.72 28.48 13.42
N ILE A 460 38.01 27.86 14.56
CA ILE A 460 37.37 26.61 15.02
C ILE A 460 35.83 26.69 15.04
N ASN A 461 35.22 27.84 15.31
CA ASN A 461 33.76 27.97 15.37
C ASN A 461 33.06 27.70 14.03
N LEU A 462 33.77 27.80 12.90
CA LEU A 462 33.24 27.41 11.59
C LEU A 462 32.96 25.90 11.51
N THR A 463 33.69 25.08 12.28
CA THR A 463 33.57 23.61 12.24
C THR A 463 32.23 23.08 12.75
N TYR A 464 31.44 23.90 13.45
CA TYR A 464 30.12 23.52 13.93
C TYR A 464 29.05 23.53 12.83
N PHE A 465 29.33 24.23 11.72
CA PHE A 465 28.40 24.48 10.64
C PHE A 465 28.86 23.83 9.33
N SER A 466 27.90 23.41 8.52
CA SER A 466 28.14 22.79 7.21
C SER A 466 27.14 23.32 6.18
N GLY A 467 27.51 23.25 4.90
CA GLY A 467 26.59 23.60 3.81
C GLY A 467 26.04 25.02 3.92
N ASN A 468 24.72 25.14 3.76
CA ASN A 468 24.01 26.41 3.78
C ASN A 468 23.95 27.07 5.18
N GLN A 469 24.27 26.36 6.26
CA GLN A 469 24.20 26.90 7.63
C GLN A 469 25.11 28.12 7.81
N LEU A 470 26.29 28.12 7.19
CA LEU A 470 27.23 29.25 7.20
C LEU A 470 26.55 30.53 6.70
N TRP A 471 25.81 30.40 5.60
CA TRP A 471 25.15 31.53 4.93
C TRP A 471 23.84 31.93 5.60
N GLN A 472 23.14 31.00 6.24
CA GLN A 472 22.00 31.33 7.11
C GLN A 472 22.43 32.18 8.32
N ILE A 473 23.60 31.89 8.88
CA ILE A 473 24.16 32.69 9.98
C ILE A 473 24.61 34.06 9.47
N GLU A 474 25.33 34.09 8.34
CA GLU A 474 25.73 35.36 7.72
C GLU A 474 24.49 36.23 7.44
N ASP A 475 23.47 35.68 6.78
CA ASP A 475 22.24 36.42 6.44
C ASP A 475 21.53 36.95 7.69
N TYR A 476 21.44 36.14 8.75
CA TYR A 476 20.92 36.56 10.05
C TYR A 476 21.72 37.74 10.64
N ILE A 477 23.06 37.66 10.65
CA ILE A 477 23.93 38.70 11.23
C ILE A 477 23.78 40.03 10.47
N TYR A 478 23.65 40.00 9.15
CA TYR A 478 23.47 41.21 8.35
C TYR A 478 22.06 41.78 8.43
N ARG A 479 21.02 40.94 8.38
CA ARG A 479 19.62 41.38 8.38
C ARG A 479 19.09 41.68 9.77
N TRP A 480 19.66 41.09 10.83
CA TRP A 480 19.08 41.03 12.17
C TRP A 480 17.59 40.64 12.10
N SER A 481 17.33 39.54 11.39
CA SER A 481 15.99 38.99 11.17
C SER A 481 15.35 38.47 12.48
N SER A 482 14.12 37.99 12.39
CA SER A 482 13.32 37.49 13.53
C SER A 482 13.98 36.32 14.28
N PHE A 483 13.49 36.06 15.51
CA PHE A 483 13.87 34.88 16.30
C PHE A 483 13.46 33.55 15.67
N SER A 484 12.59 33.54 14.66
CA SER A 484 12.28 32.36 13.84
C SER A 484 13.36 32.04 12.81
N HIS A 485 14.32 32.94 12.59
CA HIS A 485 15.29 32.76 11.52
C HIS A 485 16.25 31.60 11.85
N PRO A 486 16.56 30.70 10.90
CA PRO A 486 17.45 29.55 11.15
C PRO A 486 18.82 29.94 11.73
N GLY A 487 19.41 31.03 11.24
CA GLY A 487 20.68 31.58 11.77
C GLY A 487 20.65 31.94 13.25
N TYR A 488 19.51 32.37 13.81
CA TYR A 488 19.36 32.63 15.25
C TYR A 488 19.53 31.34 16.05
N HIS A 489 18.83 30.28 15.64
CA HIS A 489 18.87 28.99 16.32
C HIS A 489 20.22 28.30 16.17
N LEU A 490 20.88 28.44 15.01
CA LEU A 490 22.24 27.92 14.79
C LEU A 490 23.28 28.57 15.73
N LEU A 491 23.21 29.89 15.91
CA LEU A 491 24.09 30.60 16.85
C LEU A 491 23.81 30.19 18.30
N LYS A 492 22.53 30.11 18.69
CA LYS A 492 22.15 29.63 20.03
C LYS A 492 22.55 28.17 20.28
N PHE A 493 22.50 27.31 19.27
CA PHE A 493 22.91 25.91 19.37
C PHE A 493 24.38 25.78 19.79
N ILE A 494 25.27 26.61 19.25
CA ILE A 494 26.70 26.65 19.64
C ILE A 494 26.97 27.48 20.91
N GLY A 495 25.92 27.90 21.63
CA GLY A 495 26.04 28.71 22.84
C GLY A 495 26.45 30.16 22.62
N THR A 496 26.36 30.66 21.37
CA THR A 496 26.65 32.08 21.08
C THR A 496 25.37 32.89 21.21
N ASP A 497 25.39 33.95 22.03
CA ASP A 497 24.27 34.87 22.09
C ASP A 497 24.27 35.77 20.83
N PRO A 498 23.23 35.73 19.97
CA PRO A 498 23.27 36.47 18.71
C PRO A 498 23.40 37.99 18.88
N LYS A 499 23.05 38.53 20.06
CA LYS A 499 23.22 39.94 20.42
C LYS A 499 24.67 40.34 20.71
N SER A 500 25.57 39.39 21.00
CA SER A 500 26.98 39.69 21.27
C SER A 500 27.78 39.94 20.00
N ILE A 501 27.27 39.52 18.84
CA ILE A 501 27.93 39.71 17.54
C ILE A 501 27.65 41.12 17.02
N LYS A 502 28.72 41.90 16.83
CA LYS A 502 28.60 43.24 16.23
C LYS A 502 28.24 43.13 14.75
N LYS A 503 27.21 43.88 14.34
CA LYS A 503 26.79 43.95 12.94
C LYS A 503 27.92 44.54 12.07
N PRO A 504 28.40 43.83 11.04
CA PRO A 504 29.37 44.34 10.08
C PRO A 504 28.77 45.40 9.15
N ASN A 505 29.61 46.30 8.63
CA ASN A 505 29.19 47.45 7.80
C ASN A 505 28.91 47.08 6.33
N MET A 506 29.65 46.11 5.76
CA MET A 506 29.54 45.72 4.35
C MET A 506 29.76 44.22 4.19
N LYS A 507 29.01 43.61 3.26
CA LYS A 507 29.24 42.23 2.82
C LYS A 507 30.52 42.15 2.00
N GLN A 508 31.33 41.12 2.23
CA GLN A 508 32.54 40.88 1.44
C GLN A 508 32.19 40.34 0.04
N PRO A 509 32.99 40.63 -0.99
CA PRO A 509 32.65 40.33 -2.37
C PRO A 509 32.91 38.88 -2.78
N SER A 510 34.03 38.26 -2.36
CA SER A 510 34.37 36.88 -2.76
C SER A 510 33.83 35.83 -1.77
N PRO A 511 33.53 34.59 -2.22
CA PRO A 511 33.19 33.48 -1.34
C PRO A 511 34.19 33.25 -0.20
N GLU A 512 35.49 33.36 -0.50
CA GLU A 512 36.59 33.15 0.43
C GLU A 512 36.63 34.25 1.49
N ASP A 513 36.52 35.52 1.09
CA ASP A 513 36.51 36.66 2.01
C ASP A 513 35.27 36.64 2.91
N ARG A 514 34.13 36.19 2.40
CA ARG A 514 32.90 36.02 3.18
C ARG A 514 33.08 34.96 4.27
N LEU A 515 33.66 33.81 3.92
CA LEU A 515 33.96 32.76 4.88
C LEU A 515 34.95 33.24 5.95
N GLU A 516 35.98 33.97 5.55
CA GLU A 516 36.99 34.54 6.46
C GLU A 516 36.40 35.56 7.43
N ASN A 517 35.59 36.49 6.92
CA ASN A 517 34.86 37.45 7.73
C ASN A 517 33.89 36.76 8.71
N LEU A 518 33.16 35.73 8.27
CA LEU A 518 32.30 34.94 9.16
C LEU A 518 33.10 34.28 10.27
N GLY A 519 34.26 33.70 9.95
CA GLY A 519 35.22 33.16 10.92
C GLY A 519 35.60 34.20 11.98
N HIS A 520 35.99 35.41 11.57
CA HIS A 520 36.31 36.49 12.51
C HIS A 520 35.14 36.92 13.39
N LEU A 521 33.93 37.02 12.84
CA LEU A 521 32.73 37.41 13.58
C LEU A 521 32.40 36.39 14.67
N LEU A 522 32.50 35.10 14.36
CA LEU A 522 32.24 34.01 15.30
C LEU A 522 33.36 33.86 16.35
N SER A 523 34.60 34.22 16.03
CA SER A 523 35.73 34.15 16.97
C SER A 523 35.77 35.30 17.98
N ARG A 524 35.18 36.48 17.68
CA ARG A 524 35.24 37.67 18.55
C ARG A 524 34.37 37.61 19.81
N GLY A 525 33.57 36.56 19.97
CA GLY A 525 32.55 36.43 21.02
C GLY A 525 32.89 35.55 22.22
N GLN A 526 34.10 34.96 22.32
CA GLN A 526 34.42 34.03 23.41
C GLN A 526 35.84 34.19 23.98
N GLU A 527 35.90 34.29 25.31
CA GLU A 527 37.09 34.02 26.12
C GLU A 527 37.40 32.51 26.05
N ILE A 528 38.61 32.17 25.60
CA ILE A 528 39.11 30.80 25.62
C ILE A 528 39.26 30.39 27.10
N PHE A 529 38.33 29.58 27.61
CA PHE A 529 38.50 28.92 28.91
C PHE A 529 39.68 27.94 28.83
N ALA A 530 40.86 28.44 29.20
CA ALA A 530 42.04 27.63 29.41
C ALA A 530 41.79 26.67 30.58
N LEU A 531 41.67 25.38 30.28
CA LEU A 531 41.66 24.32 31.30
C LEU A 531 42.94 24.44 32.14
N LYS A 532 42.77 24.62 33.46
CA LYS A 532 43.86 24.59 34.44
C LYS A 532 44.61 23.27 34.34
N GLN A 533 45.93 23.37 34.41
CA GLN A 533 46.90 22.27 34.31
C GLN A 533 46.63 21.15 35.34
N GLU A 534 46.12 20.01 34.88
CA GLU A 534 46.29 18.70 35.53
C GLU A 534 46.91 17.74 34.50
N SER A 535 48.18 17.36 34.70
CA SER A 535 48.88 16.21 34.09
C SER A 535 48.50 15.80 32.64
N LEU A 536 48.53 16.77 31.72
CA LEU A 536 48.15 16.65 30.30
C LEU A 536 49.23 16.02 29.41
N LYS A 537 49.49 14.71 29.52
CA LYS A 537 50.53 14.02 28.71
C LYS A 537 50.05 13.09 27.59
N MET A 538 48.75 12.93 27.31
CA MET A 538 48.31 11.92 26.32
C MET A 538 47.21 12.36 25.36
N LYS A 539 47.38 11.98 24.08
CA LYS A 539 46.33 11.87 23.07
C LYS A 539 45.36 10.77 23.50
N LYS A 540 44.07 11.08 23.66
CA LYS A 540 43.09 10.09 24.13
C LYS A 540 41.76 10.18 23.37
N CYS A 541 41.38 9.08 22.74
CA CYS A 541 40.02 8.81 22.29
C CYS A 541 39.38 7.87 23.33
N SER A 542 38.35 8.32 24.03
CA SER A 542 37.59 7.50 25.01
C SER A 542 36.42 6.83 24.30
N LEU A 543 36.37 5.49 24.33
CA LEU A 543 35.29 4.70 23.74
C LEU A 543 34.40 4.11 24.82
N VAL A 544 33.08 4.21 24.62
CA VAL A 544 32.06 3.51 25.40
C VAL A 544 31.22 2.66 24.44
N GLU A 545 31.17 1.36 24.71
CA GLU A 545 30.22 0.43 24.10
C GLU A 545 29.01 0.32 25.02
N THR A 546 27.81 0.48 24.46
CA THR A 546 26.57 0.47 25.26
C THR A 546 25.36 0.03 24.44
N THR A 547 24.21 -0.18 25.08
CA THR A 547 22.94 -0.42 24.37
C THR A 547 22.30 0.91 23.95
N ASN A 548 21.26 0.85 23.11
CA ASN A 548 20.47 2.03 22.74
C ASN A 548 19.99 2.85 23.96
N GLU A 549 19.54 2.17 25.02
CA GLU A 549 19.11 2.81 26.28
C GLU A 549 20.27 3.44 27.07
N GLY A 550 21.48 2.89 26.94
CA GLY A 550 22.66 3.34 27.66
C GLY A 550 23.41 4.52 27.03
N ILE A 551 23.03 4.96 25.83
CA ILE A 551 23.68 6.09 25.13
C ILE A 551 23.75 7.34 26.01
N LEU A 552 22.65 7.74 26.65
CA LEU A 552 22.64 8.95 27.49
C LEU A 552 23.55 8.80 28.71
N ARG A 553 23.56 7.62 29.34
CA ARG A 553 24.48 7.30 30.44
C ARG A 553 25.93 7.38 29.97
N GLY A 554 26.25 6.84 28.80
CA GLY A 554 27.57 6.97 28.18
C GLY A 554 27.98 8.43 27.99
N ILE A 555 27.09 9.27 27.43
CA ILE A 555 27.35 10.69 27.15
C ILE A 555 27.73 11.43 28.43
N LEU A 556 26.88 11.33 29.46
CA LEU A 556 27.09 12.04 30.73
C LEU A 556 28.29 11.46 31.50
N SER A 557 28.54 10.16 31.41
CA SER A 557 29.71 9.53 32.03
C SER A 557 31.02 10.04 31.44
N LEU A 558 31.10 10.17 30.11
CA LEU A 558 32.30 10.71 29.46
C LEU A 558 32.54 12.18 29.80
N PHE A 559 31.48 13.00 29.93
CA PHE A 559 31.61 14.38 30.43
C PHE A 559 32.12 14.41 31.88
N SER A 560 31.58 13.55 32.74
CA SER A 560 32.00 13.41 34.14
C SER A 560 33.48 12.98 34.27
N LEU A 561 33.88 11.91 33.57
CA LEU A 561 35.25 11.38 33.58
C LEU A 561 36.28 12.40 33.07
N THR A 562 35.89 13.23 32.12
CA THR A 562 36.77 14.28 31.57
C THR A 562 36.71 15.60 32.33
N LYS A 563 35.87 15.69 33.38
CA LYS A 563 35.57 16.92 34.13
C LYS A 563 35.16 18.08 33.22
N THR A 564 34.38 17.80 32.18
CA THR A 564 33.90 18.82 31.24
C THR A 564 32.39 19.01 31.34
N GLU A 565 31.94 20.25 31.29
CA GLU A 565 30.50 20.55 31.35
C GLU A 565 29.77 20.02 30.10
N PRO A 566 28.65 19.30 30.26
CA PRO A 566 27.81 18.85 29.15
C PRO A 566 27.22 20.03 28.37
N SER A 567 27.27 19.99 27.04
CA SER A 567 26.61 20.97 26.18
C SER A 567 26.25 20.33 24.84
N VAL A 568 25.11 20.72 24.25
CA VAL A 568 24.62 20.08 23.02
C VAL A 568 25.57 20.18 21.84
N TYR A 569 26.23 21.33 21.63
CA TYR A 569 27.18 21.52 20.53
C TYR A 569 28.46 20.68 20.68
N ARG A 570 28.69 20.08 21.85
CA ARG A 570 29.80 19.14 22.08
C ARG A 570 29.48 17.72 21.63
N ILE A 571 28.25 17.47 21.20
CA ILE A 571 27.74 16.15 20.82
C ILE A 571 27.45 16.17 19.32
N LEU A 572 27.99 15.20 18.57
CA LEU A 572 27.63 14.95 17.18
C LEU A 572 26.98 13.58 17.08
N TYR A 573 25.66 13.55 16.88
CA TYR A 573 24.94 12.33 16.54
C TYR A 573 25.13 11.99 15.07
N CYS A 574 25.67 10.80 14.80
CA CYS A 574 25.77 10.27 13.45
C CYS A 574 24.42 9.68 13.03
N THR A 575 24.06 9.91 11.79
CA THR A 575 22.92 9.32 11.08
C THR A 575 23.42 8.73 9.76
N GLN A 576 22.56 7.99 9.07
CA GLN A 576 22.87 7.49 7.72
C GLN A 576 23.13 8.62 6.70
N HIS A 577 22.69 9.85 7.02
CA HIS A 577 22.87 11.04 6.18
C HIS A 577 24.01 11.95 6.66
N THR A 578 24.72 11.61 7.74
CA THR A 578 25.87 12.38 8.20
C THR A 578 26.99 12.32 7.18
N ASN A 579 27.37 13.49 6.66
CA ASN A 579 28.32 13.60 5.55
C ASN A 579 29.76 13.85 6.03
N TRP A 580 30.71 13.71 5.11
CA TRP A 580 32.14 13.91 5.39
C TRP A 580 32.48 15.31 5.90
N VAL A 581 31.79 16.36 5.45
CA VAL A 581 32.08 17.75 5.86
C VAL A 581 31.83 17.94 7.35
N GLN A 582 30.72 17.39 7.87
CA GLN A 582 30.39 17.43 9.29
C GLN A 582 31.41 16.66 10.15
N VAL A 583 31.79 15.46 9.70
CA VAL A 583 32.78 14.60 10.37
C VAL A 583 34.18 15.23 10.34
N ARG A 584 34.59 15.80 9.20
CA ARG A 584 35.84 16.56 9.07
C ARG A 584 35.87 17.73 10.04
N GLY A 585 34.81 18.55 10.05
CA GLY A 585 34.68 19.65 11.02
C GLY A 585 34.82 19.16 12.46
N PHE A 586 34.18 18.03 12.81
CA PHE A 586 34.33 17.40 14.13
C PHE A 586 35.77 17.01 14.47
N ILE A 587 36.51 16.40 13.53
CA ILE A 587 37.92 16.03 13.75
C ILE A 587 38.77 17.27 14.01
N TYR A 588 38.69 18.29 13.14
CA TYR A 588 39.43 19.54 13.30
C TYR A 588 39.10 20.22 14.63
N ARG A 589 37.82 20.25 14.98
CA ARG A 589 37.37 20.81 16.25
C ARG A 589 38.00 20.11 17.45
N CYS A 590 37.90 18.78 17.52
CA CYS A 590 38.53 18.00 18.59
C CYS A 590 40.04 18.26 18.66
N PHE A 591 40.71 18.31 17.52
CA PHE A 591 42.16 18.40 17.43
C PHE A 591 42.71 19.81 17.78
N HIS A 592 42.04 20.88 17.35
CA HIS A 592 42.53 22.25 17.49
C HIS A 592 41.92 23.01 18.68
N SER A 593 40.67 22.72 19.09
CA SER A 593 40.02 23.45 20.19
C SER A 593 40.54 23.08 21.58
N LYS A 594 41.17 21.91 21.71
CA LYS A 594 41.53 21.27 22.99
C LYS A 594 40.34 21.03 23.93
N SER A 595 39.12 21.14 23.44
CA SER A 595 37.89 20.85 24.19
C SER A 595 37.34 19.47 23.84
N PHE A 596 36.71 18.85 24.83
CA PHE A 596 36.17 17.51 24.72
C PHE A 596 34.84 17.51 23.94
N HIS A 597 34.80 16.72 22.87
CA HIS A 597 33.60 16.50 22.06
C HIS A 597 33.37 15.01 21.85
N GLN A 598 32.12 14.63 21.62
CA GLN A 598 31.69 13.24 21.53
C GLN A 598 31.05 12.95 20.17
N LEU A 599 31.46 11.83 19.55
CA LEU A 599 30.86 11.26 18.36
C LEU A 599 29.96 10.10 18.76
N ILE A 600 28.67 10.20 18.46
CA ILE A 600 27.66 9.25 18.91
C ILE A 600 27.19 8.42 17.72
N ARG A 601 27.18 7.10 17.89
CA ARG A 601 26.78 6.08 16.90
C ARG A 601 27.56 6.13 15.58
N PRO A 602 28.91 6.15 15.61
CA PRO A 602 29.70 6.17 14.38
C PRO A 602 29.44 4.99 13.43
N GLU A 603 28.85 3.89 13.92
CA GLU A 603 28.39 2.76 13.12
C GLU A 603 27.34 3.13 12.05
N LEU A 604 26.65 4.27 12.18
CA LEU A 604 25.70 4.76 11.17
C LEU A 604 26.39 5.50 10.01
N LEU A 605 27.69 5.78 10.12
CA LEU A 605 28.47 6.40 9.05
C LEU A 605 28.76 5.40 7.93
N SER A 606 28.69 5.86 6.68
CA SER A 606 29.12 5.03 5.54
C SER A 606 30.60 4.65 5.64
N GLN A 607 30.96 3.49 5.07
CA GLN A 607 32.34 2.99 5.09
C GLN A 607 33.33 4.02 4.53
N SER A 608 32.97 4.71 3.43
CA SER A 608 33.80 5.78 2.85
C SER A 608 34.10 6.91 3.83
N VAL A 609 33.12 7.33 4.64
CA VAL A 609 33.29 8.37 5.65
C VAL A 609 34.16 7.89 6.81
N GLN A 610 34.00 6.63 7.24
CA GLN A 610 34.85 6.01 8.27
C GLN A 610 36.32 5.94 7.83
N ASP A 611 36.58 5.58 6.56
CA ASP A 611 37.94 5.51 6.01
C ASP A 611 38.61 6.88 5.96
N LYS A 612 37.85 7.89 5.48
CA LYS A 612 38.31 9.29 5.48
C LYS A 612 38.58 9.79 6.89
N PHE A 613 37.77 9.40 7.88
CA PHE A 613 37.96 9.75 9.29
C PHE A 613 39.32 9.24 9.81
N ILE A 614 39.61 7.95 9.61
CA ILE A 614 40.88 7.32 10.01
C ILE A 614 42.04 8.01 9.31
N SER A 615 41.95 8.21 8.00
CA SER A 615 43.01 8.82 7.18
C SER A 615 43.35 10.23 7.65
N LEU A 616 42.34 11.08 7.85
CA LEU A 616 42.55 12.46 8.29
C LEU A 616 43.10 12.54 9.71
N LEU A 617 42.54 11.77 10.66
CA LEU A 617 43.02 11.80 12.03
C LEU A 617 44.46 11.29 12.12
N ARG A 618 44.81 10.22 11.40
CA ARG A 618 46.19 9.72 11.30
C ARG A 618 47.13 10.81 10.81
N LYS A 619 46.78 11.46 9.69
CA LYS A 619 47.55 12.56 9.11
C LYS A 619 47.80 13.68 10.12
N LEU A 620 46.76 14.13 10.84
CA LEU A 620 46.89 15.19 11.85
C LEU A 620 47.78 14.77 13.04
N VAL A 621 47.62 13.54 13.52
CA VAL A 621 48.38 12.96 14.63
C VAL A 621 49.86 12.80 14.29
N GLU A 622 50.18 12.40 13.07
CA GLU A 622 51.54 12.24 12.54
C GLU A 622 52.20 13.60 12.27
N GLN A 623 51.47 14.54 11.68
CA GLN A 623 51.98 15.90 11.41
C GLN A 623 52.20 16.70 12.70
N ASN A 624 51.42 16.45 13.76
CA ASN A 624 51.54 17.13 15.04
C ASN A 624 51.65 16.14 16.22
N PRO A 625 52.81 15.47 16.40
CA PRO A 625 52.97 14.40 17.39
C PRO A 625 52.76 14.81 18.85
N PHE A 626 53.01 16.08 19.17
CA PHE A 626 52.89 16.61 20.52
C PHE A 626 51.56 17.34 20.78
N ASN A 627 50.69 17.46 19.77
CA ASN A 627 49.40 18.12 19.96
C ASN A 627 48.47 17.25 20.83
N PHE A 628 47.83 17.91 21.79
CA PHE A 628 46.91 17.28 22.73
C PHE A 628 45.47 17.45 22.24
N PHE A 629 44.72 16.35 22.24
CA PHE A 629 43.28 16.36 22.00
C PHE A 629 42.58 15.26 22.80
N ARG A 630 41.29 15.48 23.05
CA ARG A 630 40.39 14.48 23.66
C ARG A 630 39.13 14.35 22.82
N MET A 631 38.74 13.10 22.57
CA MET A 631 37.53 12.77 21.81
C MET A 631 36.78 11.66 22.53
N GLY A 632 35.46 11.77 22.64
CA GLY A 632 34.58 10.70 23.10
C GLY A 632 33.94 10.00 21.91
N ILE A 633 33.80 8.68 21.99
CA ILE A 633 33.08 7.87 21.01
C ILE A 633 32.12 6.98 21.77
N ILE A 634 30.85 6.96 21.36
CA ILE A 634 29.82 6.11 21.95
C ILE A 634 29.21 5.29 20.83
N THR A 635 29.27 3.98 20.96
CA THR A 635 28.82 3.01 19.96
C THR A 635 27.83 2.03 20.57
N THR A 636 26.86 1.58 19.76
CA THR A 636 26.02 0.43 20.12
C THR A 636 26.44 -0.90 19.55
N ASN A 637 27.39 -0.90 18.60
CA ASN A 637 27.93 -2.12 18.01
C ASN A 637 29.29 -2.48 18.66
N PRO A 638 29.63 -3.78 18.71
CA PRO A 638 30.90 -4.24 19.26
C PRO A 638 32.11 -3.62 18.53
N PRO A 639 33.16 -3.17 19.26
CA PRO A 639 34.37 -2.58 18.67
C PRO A 639 35.04 -3.45 17.59
N ALA A 640 35.00 -4.77 17.76
CA ALA A 640 35.63 -5.72 16.84
C ALA A 640 35.03 -5.68 15.42
N GLU A 641 33.75 -5.34 15.31
CA GLU A 641 33.01 -5.29 14.05
C GLU A 641 33.13 -3.94 13.33
N GLN A 642 33.82 -2.96 13.94
CA GLN A 642 33.89 -1.60 13.41
C GLN A 642 35.23 -1.25 12.81
N HIS A 643 35.24 -1.01 11.50
CA HIS A 643 36.43 -0.58 10.77
C HIS A 643 37.06 0.69 11.37
N MET A 644 36.24 1.71 11.65
CA MET A 644 36.70 2.97 12.24
C MET A 644 37.44 2.76 13.58
N ILE A 645 36.91 1.92 14.46
CA ILE A 645 37.47 1.68 15.79
C ILE A 645 38.76 0.86 15.71
N ASN A 646 38.81 -0.15 14.85
CA ASN A 646 40.04 -0.91 14.58
C ASN A 646 41.15 0.01 14.05
N GLY A 647 40.81 0.97 13.18
CA GLY A 647 41.71 2.02 12.72
C GLY A 647 42.25 2.88 13.87
N LEU A 648 41.42 3.25 14.85
CA LEU A 648 41.85 4.01 16.03
C LEU A 648 42.71 3.21 17.00
N GLN A 649 42.41 1.92 17.18
CA GLN A 649 43.24 1.01 17.98
C GLN A 649 44.66 0.90 17.41
N SER A 650 44.79 0.83 16.09
CA SER A 650 46.11 0.78 15.42
C SER A 650 46.99 2.01 15.70
N MET A 651 46.39 3.15 16.01
CA MET A 651 47.10 4.40 16.34
C MET A 651 47.52 4.48 17.82
N GLN A 652 47.15 3.51 18.67
CA GLN A 652 47.45 3.49 20.11
C GLN A 652 46.95 4.73 20.90
N ILE A 653 45.87 5.37 20.41
CA ILE A 653 45.25 6.54 21.04
C ILE A 653 43.91 6.23 21.73
N LEU A 654 43.40 4.99 21.58
CA LEU A 654 42.07 4.59 22.06
C LEU A 654 42.13 4.05 23.50
N ASN A 655 41.24 4.53 24.36
CA ASN A 655 40.98 4.05 25.71
C ASN A 655 39.53 3.56 25.81
N ILE A 656 39.34 2.25 26.02
CA ILE A 656 38.01 1.64 26.09
C ILE A 656 37.56 1.61 27.55
N HIS A 657 36.44 2.26 27.84
CA HIS A 657 35.86 2.33 29.18
C HIS A 657 34.85 1.21 29.39
N ARG A 658 34.95 0.53 30.54
CA ARG A 658 34.01 -0.53 30.94
C ARG A 658 32.81 0.05 31.67
N ASP A 659 31.69 -0.68 31.73
CA ASP A 659 30.46 -0.23 32.40
C ASP A 659 30.68 0.19 33.87
N SER A 660 31.63 -0.45 34.58
CA SER A 660 31.98 -0.13 35.96
C SER A 660 32.64 1.25 36.14
N GLU A 661 33.19 1.83 35.07
CA GLU A 661 33.79 3.18 35.08
C GLU A 661 32.77 4.28 34.73
N LEU A 662 31.59 3.90 34.24
CA LEU A 662 30.51 4.82 33.94
C LEU A 662 29.77 5.21 35.21
N LEU A 663 29.00 6.31 35.15
CA LEU A 663 28.14 6.74 36.25
C LEU A 663 27.28 5.57 36.72
N ASN A 664 27.24 5.30 38.03
CA ASN A 664 26.29 4.33 38.56
C ASN A 664 24.86 4.88 38.41
N LYS A 665 23.85 4.04 38.68
CA LYS A 665 22.44 4.41 38.52
C LYS A 665 22.05 5.64 39.34
N ASP A 666 22.55 5.76 40.57
CA ASP A 666 22.22 6.85 41.49
C ASP A 666 22.84 8.18 41.05
N ASP A 667 24.11 8.18 40.66
CA ASP A 667 24.81 9.38 40.20
C ASP A 667 24.28 9.83 38.83
N PHE A 668 23.92 8.89 37.97
CA PHE A 668 23.25 9.18 36.70
C PHE A 668 21.89 9.86 36.94
N ALA A 669 21.03 9.30 37.80
CA ALA A 669 19.73 9.88 38.14
C ALA A 669 19.87 11.29 38.74
N LYS A 670 20.78 11.48 39.71
CA LYS A 670 21.07 12.81 40.30
C LYS A 670 21.53 13.82 39.25
N THR A 671 22.36 13.40 38.31
CA THR A 671 22.83 14.27 37.21
C THR A 671 21.65 14.71 36.32
N LEU A 672 20.75 13.78 35.98
CA LEU A 672 19.56 14.08 35.18
C LEU A 672 18.61 15.04 35.91
N GLU A 673 18.31 14.79 37.18
CA GLU A 673 17.43 15.64 37.99
C GLU A 673 17.93 17.09 38.09
N GLN A 674 19.25 17.29 38.11
CA GLN A 674 19.86 18.64 38.13
C GLN A 674 19.76 19.38 36.79
N MET A 675 19.81 18.63 35.69
CA MET A 675 19.80 19.16 34.32
C MET A 675 18.38 19.39 33.78
N ILE A 676 17.41 18.52 34.13
CA ILE A 676 16.02 18.64 33.71
C ILE A 676 15.34 19.74 34.52
N ARG A 677 15.03 20.88 33.88
CA ARG A 677 14.34 22.01 34.51
C ARG A 677 13.05 22.34 33.77
N GLY A 678 12.01 22.80 34.47
CA GLY A 678 10.76 23.26 33.85
C GLY A 678 10.08 22.24 32.93
N CYS A 679 10.24 20.94 33.20
CA CYS A 679 9.59 19.86 32.48
C CYS A 679 8.56 19.17 33.38
N HIS A 680 7.39 18.85 32.82
CA HIS A 680 6.29 18.21 33.54
C HIS A 680 5.76 17.03 32.73
N LEU A 681 5.65 15.86 33.36
CA LEU A 681 5.18 14.65 32.71
C LEU A 681 3.74 14.35 33.12
N PHE A 682 2.87 14.16 32.13
CA PHE A 682 1.45 13.83 32.30
C PHE A 682 1.19 12.45 31.73
N THR A 683 0.74 11.55 32.60
CA THR A 683 0.38 10.18 32.21
C THR A 683 -1.02 9.84 32.73
N SER A 684 -1.60 8.78 32.18
CA SER A 684 -2.94 8.33 32.57
C SER A 684 -3.08 6.84 32.32
N ARG A 685 -3.85 6.15 33.16
CA ARG A 685 -4.17 4.73 32.97
C ARG A 685 -4.94 4.46 31.67
N ILE A 686 -5.81 5.38 31.25
CA ILE A 686 -6.65 5.27 30.05
C ILE A 686 -6.76 6.62 29.32
N ALA A 687 -7.00 6.57 28.01
CA ALA A 687 -7.18 7.77 27.20
C ALA A 687 -8.51 8.45 27.55
N GLY A 688 -8.55 9.78 27.40
CA GLY A 688 -9.77 10.56 27.66
C GLY A 688 -9.99 10.95 29.12
N LEU A 689 -8.98 10.86 29.99
CA LEU A 689 -9.05 11.37 31.37
C LEU A 689 -8.72 12.87 31.53
N GLY A 690 -8.34 13.55 30.43
CA GLY A 690 -8.24 15.01 30.41
C GLY A 690 -6.85 15.59 30.61
N LYS A 691 -5.77 14.82 30.38
CA LYS A 691 -4.37 15.31 30.44
C LYS A 691 -4.16 16.60 29.62
N SER A 692 -4.49 16.58 28.33
CA SER A 692 -4.47 17.76 27.46
C SER A 692 -5.23 18.97 28.03
N SER A 693 -6.39 18.73 28.66
CA SER A 693 -7.21 19.78 29.27
C SER A 693 -6.57 20.33 30.55
N ALA A 694 -5.97 19.47 31.37
CA ALA A 694 -5.25 19.87 32.57
C ALA A 694 -4.03 20.75 32.23
N ILE A 695 -3.23 20.34 31.24
CA ILE A 695 -2.08 21.13 30.77
C ILE A 695 -2.54 22.51 30.26
N ARG A 696 -3.63 22.55 29.47
CA ARG A 696 -4.19 23.81 28.96
C ARG A 696 -4.70 24.71 30.10
N HIS A 697 -5.29 24.13 31.13
CA HIS A 697 -5.75 24.86 32.30
C HIS A 697 -4.59 25.47 33.08
N ILE A 698 -3.55 24.68 33.37
CA ILE A 698 -2.31 25.14 34.04
C ILE A 698 -1.67 26.29 33.25
N ALA A 699 -1.59 26.15 31.92
CA ALA A 699 -1.05 27.20 31.05
C ALA A 699 -1.87 28.50 31.16
N LYS A 700 -3.19 28.40 31.17
CA LYS A 700 -4.10 29.55 31.31
C LYS A 700 -3.99 30.23 32.68
N GLU A 701 -3.95 29.46 33.77
CA GLU A 701 -3.81 29.99 35.13
C GLU A 701 -2.47 30.69 35.35
N SER A 702 -1.41 30.16 34.74
CA SER A 702 -0.06 30.73 34.82
C SER A 702 0.18 31.86 33.81
N ASN A 703 -0.85 32.28 33.06
CA ASN A 703 -0.79 33.28 32.00
C ASN A 703 0.33 33.00 30.96
N MET A 704 0.47 31.72 30.58
CA MET A 704 1.40 31.25 29.56
C MET A 704 0.67 31.05 28.24
N THR A 705 1.37 31.27 27.13
CA THR A 705 0.82 30.93 25.82
C THR A 705 0.94 29.43 25.59
N TYR A 706 -0.20 28.76 25.45
CA TYR A 706 -0.28 27.32 25.24
C TYR A 706 -0.05 26.95 23.77
N VAL A 707 0.96 26.11 23.52
CA VAL A 707 1.24 25.58 22.19
C VAL A 707 1.21 24.06 22.24
N LYS A 708 0.24 23.45 21.55
CA LYS A 708 0.19 22.00 21.35
C LYS A 708 1.10 21.57 20.20
N PHE A 709 1.92 20.56 20.47
CA PHE A 709 2.94 20.04 19.57
C PHE A 709 2.85 18.50 19.51
N PRO A 710 2.04 17.95 18.60
CA PRO A 710 1.89 16.51 18.45
C PRO A 710 3.08 15.88 17.71
N ILE A 711 3.53 14.73 18.22
CA ILE A 711 4.57 13.87 17.66
C ILE A 711 4.03 12.43 17.65
N SER A 712 3.86 11.87 16.45
CA SER A 712 3.28 10.53 16.25
C SER A 712 3.69 10.00 14.87
N GLY A 713 3.80 8.68 14.73
CA GLY A 713 4.19 8.02 13.49
C GLY A 713 5.68 8.19 13.16
N ASP A 714 6.00 8.14 11.87
CA ASP A 714 7.31 8.53 11.36
C ASP A 714 7.40 10.04 11.25
N PHE A 715 8.56 10.60 11.61
CA PHE A 715 8.79 12.03 11.53
C PHE A 715 10.21 12.33 11.05
N ASP A 716 10.34 13.38 10.24
CA ASP A 716 11.64 13.96 9.91
C ASP A 716 12.06 14.97 10.99
N VAL A 717 13.33 14.90 11.40
CA VAL A 717 13.85 15.71 12.52
C VAL A 717 14.05 17.17 12.13
N ASP A 718 14.38 17.47 10.87
CA ASP A 718 14.51 18.84 10.41
C ASP A 718 13.12 19.49 10.29
N ILE A 719 12.11 18.77 9.77
CA ILE A 719 10.71 19.24 9.78
C ILE A 719 10.21 19.46 11.21
N LEU A 720 10.55 18.56 12.15
CA LEU A 720 10.24 18.72 13.57
C LEU A 720 10.87 20.01 14.14
N ALA A 721 12.14 20.29 13.81
CA ALA A 721 12.84 21.50 14.23
C ALA A 721 12.25 22.78 13.62
N GLU A 722 11.86 22.77 12.34
CA GLU A 722 11.17 23.88 11.66
C GLU A 722 9.80 24.16 12.28
N ARG A 723 8.99 23.12 12.55
CA ARG A 723 7.70 23.24 13.24
C ARG A 723 7.86 23.79 14.66
N LEU A 724 8.93 23.42 15.36
CA LEU A 724 9.17 23.89 16.73
C LEU A 724 9.68 25.34 16.73
N SER A 725 10.64 25.69 15.88
CA SER A 725 11.20 27.05 15.76
C SER A 725 10.15 28.08 15.36
N SER A 726 9.32 27.78 14.36
CA SER A 726 8.23 28.66 13.91
C SER A 726 7.20 28.96 15.00
N LYS A 727 6.91 28.00 15.88
CA LYS A 727 5.95 28.19 16.99
C LYS A 727 6.54 28.92 18.20
N CYS A 728 7.87 28.92 18.36
CA CYS A 728 8.53 29.50 19.53
C CYS A 728 8.97 30.96 19.34
N SER A 729 8.79 31.54 18.15
CA SER A 729 9.58 32.70 17.71
C SER A 729 9.20 34.10 18.22
N GLN A 730 8.18 34.30 19.06
CA GLN A 730 7.75 35.67 19.42
C GLN A 730 7.18 35.84 20.83
N ILE A 731 7.24 34.82 21.69
CA ILE A 731 6.34 34.74 22.85
C ILE A 731 7.13 34.67 24.15
N GLN A 732 6.90 35.65 25.04
CA GLN A 732 7.34 35.57 26.42
C GLN A 732 6.43 34.61 27.19
N ARG A 733 7.01 33.70 27.99
CA ARG A 733 6.31 32.66 28.80
C ARG A 733 5.47 31.69 27.96
N LEU A 734 6.16 30.72 27.36
CA LEU A 734 5.60 29.69 26.51
C LEU A 734 5.38 28.39 27.30
N ALA A 735 4.23 27.74 27.09
CA ALA A 735 3.93 26.39 27.55
C ALA A 735 3.85 25.46 26.34
N ILE A 736 4.93 24.72 26.09
CA ILE A 736 4.99 23.73 25.00
C ILE A 736 4.40 22.42 25.52
N HIS A 737 3.31 21.99 24.91
CA HIS A 737 2.69 20.70 25.17
C HIS A 737 3.13 19.70 24.08
N LEU A 738 4.14 18.88 24.41
CA LEU A 738 4.57 17.74 23.60
C LEU A 738 3.58 16.59 23.78
N ASP A 739 2.75 16.34 22.78
CA ASP A 739 1.77 15.26 22.76
C ASP A 739 2.35 14.07 21.99
N ILE A 740 2.87 13.08 22.72
CA ILE A 740 3.61 11.93 22.16
C ILE A 740 2.65 10.74 22.01
N GLY A 741 2.33 10.43 20.76
CA GLY A 741 1.52 9.28 20.38
C GLY A 741 2.33 8.00 20.16
N SER A 742 1.80 7.08 19.35
CA SER A 742 2.55 5.91 18.88
C SER A 742 3.66 6.33 17.92
N ILE A 743 4.88 5.80 18.10
CA ILE A 743 6.09 6.18 17.35
C ILE A 743 6.73 4.90 16.82
N HIS A 744 7.11 4.89 15.54
CA HIS A 744 7.81 3.76 14.94
C HIS A 744 9.30 3.75 15.31
N ASN A 745 9.98 4.91 15.17
CA ASN A 745 11.39 5.07 15.53
C ASN A 745 11.57 5.74 16.91
N ILE A 746 11.35 4.97 17.98
CA ILE A 746 11.48 5.45 19.37
C ILE A 746 12.92 5.92 19.67
N GLN A 747 13.92 5.30 19.04
CA GLN A 747 15.32 5.65 19.27
C GLN A 747 15.63 7.09 18.82
N GLN A 748 15.17 7.49 17.64
CA GLN A 748 15.34 8.86 17.16
C GLN A 748 14.61 9.87 18.06
N LEU A 749 13.42 9.51 18.56
CA LEU A 749 12.71 10.34 19.53
C LEU A 749 13.48 10.47 20.86
N ASN A 750 14.04 9.38 21.37
CA ASN A 750 14.88 9.40 22.58
C ASN A 750 16.03 10.39 22.43
N GLU A 751 16.78 10.32 21.32
CA GLU A 751 17.91 11.21 21.06
C GLU A 751 17.46 12.70 20.98
N VAL A 752 16.34 12.98 20.32
CA VAL A 752 15.75 14.32 20.27
C VAL A 752 15.34 14.81 21.66
N LEU A 753 14.68 13.97 22.46
CA LEU A 753 14.25 14.30 23.83
C LEU A 753 15.45 14.50 24.77
N TYR A 754 16.51 13.70 24.63
CA TYR A 754 17.75 13.89 25.39
C TYR A 754 18.28 15.31 25.15
N CYS A 755 18.32 15.75 23.90
CA CYS A 755 18.81 17.08 23.57
C CYS A 755 17.84 18.19 24.00
N LEU A 756 16.55 18.05 23.71
CA LEU A 756 15.53 19.06 23.99
C LEU A 756 15.31 19.28 25.48
N LEU A 757 15.21 18.20 26.27
CA LEU A 757 14.90 18.28 27.70
C LEU A 757 16.11 18.70 28.54
N LEU A 758 17.32 18.26 28.18
CA LEU A 758 18.55 18.59 28.92
C LEU A 758 19.18 19.91 28.50
N PHE A 759 19.20 20.22 27.19
CA PHE A 759 19.93 21.36 26.65
C PHE A 759 19.05 22.43 26.02
N ARG A 760 17.72 22.25 25.99
CA ARG A 760 16.76 23.18 25.35
C ARG A 760 17.04 23.43 23.87
N SER A 761 17.73 22.51 23.22
CA SER A 761 18.21 22.70 21.86
C SER A 761 18.60 21.36 21.25
N PHE A 762 18.41 21.18 19.95
CA PHE A 762 18.87 20.01 19.22
C PHE A 762 19.15 20.33 17.75
N ARG A 763 20.00 19.49 17.14
CA ARG A 763 20.30 19.49 15.71
C ARG A 763 20.83 18.13 15.30
N PHE A 764 20.11 17.46 14.38
CA PHE A 764 20.53 16.18 13.79
C PHE A 764 20.80 16.30 12.28
N GLY A 765 20.07 17.19 11.59
CA GLY A 765 20.27 17.50 10.17
C GLY A 765 20.77 18.92 9.93
N GLN A 766 20.13 19.60 8.96
CA GLN A 766 20.47 20.98 8.59
C GLN A 766 19.84 22.02 9.52
N VAL A 767 18.73 21.70 10.15
CA VAL A 767 17.96 22.65 10.95
C VAL A 767 18.29 22.49 12.42
N ALA A 768 18.69 23.59 13.04
CA ALA A 768 18.82 23.68 14.49
C ALA A 768 17.59 24.34 15.09
N VAL A 769 17.18 23.89 16.27
CA VAL A 769 16.19 24.59 17.07
C VAL A 769 16.72 24.77 18.48
N SER A 770 16.44 25.94 19.03
CA SER A 770 16.75 26.30 20.42
C SER A 770 15.58 27.04 21.01
N ILE A 771 15.10 26.58 22.16
CA ILE A 771 13.97 27.18 22.88
C ILE A 771 14.47 27.92 24.12
N PRO A 772 13.82 29.04 24.51
CA PRO A 772 14.21 29.80 25.70
C PRO A 772 14.17 28.95 26.98
N THR A 773 15.08 29.20 27.91
CA THR A 773 15.19 28.48 29.20
C THR A 773 13.96 28.64 30.08
N GLU A 774 13.22 29.74 29.93
CA GLU A 774 12.00 30.08 30.68
C GLU A 774 10.77 29.34 30.14
N THR A 775 10.90 28.58 29.06
CA THR A 775 9.82 27.80 28.46
C THR A 775 9.51 26.58 29.32
N SER A 776 8.25 26.41 29.71
CA SER A 776 7.77 25.20 30.38
C SER A 776 7.40 24.14 29.35
N ILE A 777 7.93 22.93 29.50
CA ILE A 777 7.66 21.78 28.63
C ILE A 777 6.75 20.80 29.35
N TYR A 778 5.57 20.57 28.80
CA TYR A 778 4.59 19.60 29.27
C TYR A 778 4.59 18.42 28.32
N ILE A 779 4.85 17.22 28.83
CA ILE A 779 4.94 15.99 28.05
C ILE A 779 3.70 15.16 28.36
N GLU A 780 2.87 14.93 27.36
CA GLU A 780 1.72 14.02 27.43
C GLU A 780 2.09 12.72 26.70
N LEU A 781 1.93 11.59 27.39
CA LEU A 781 2.05 10.27 26.76
C LEU A 781 0.66 9.69 26.48
N ASP A 782 0.52 9.04 25.32
CA ASP A 782 -0.68 8.28 24.97
C ASP A 782 -0.98 7.18 26.00
N ALA A 783 -2.25 6.78 26.10
CA ALA A 783 -2.67 5.86 27.15
C ALA A 783 -2.25 4.41 26.86
N SER A 784 -1.19 4.00 27.54
CA SER A 784 -0.65 2.65 27.57
C SER A 784 -0.37 2.27 29.03
N PRO A 785 -0.34 0.96 29.39
CA PRO A 785 0.24 0.54 30.67
C PRO A 785 1.64 1.13 30.84
N GLN A 786 2.16 1.13 32.07
CA GLN A 786 3.48 1.70 32.44
C GLN A 786 4.68 1.26 31.55
N SER A 787 4.50 0.34 30.60
CA SER A 787 5.47 -0.06 29.58
C SER A 787 5.98 1.08 28.68
N ASN A 788 5.15 2.05 28.28
CA ASN A 788 5.62 3.15 27.39
C ASN A 788 6.54 4.14 28.11
N LEU A 789 6.49 4.20 29.44
CA LEU A 789 7.46 4.97 30.24
C LEU A 789 8.84 4.33 30.21
N ASN A 790 8.92 3.00 30.06
CA ASN A 790 10.18 2.28 30.01
C ASN A 790 10.88 2.43 28.66
N GLU A 791 10.14 2.66 27.57
CA GLU A 791 10.70 2.87 26.22
C GLU A 791 11.46 4.21 26.10
N ILE A 792 11.04 5.23 26.87
CA ILE A 792 11.68 6.56 26.93
C ILE A 792 12.28 6.76 28.32
N SER A 793 13.45 6.15 28.54
CA SER A 793 14.12 6.08 29.84
C SER A 793 14.36 7.42 30.53
N LEU A 794 14.49 8.53 29.78
CA LEU A 794 14.67 9.86 30.37
C LEU A 794 13.44 10.35 31.15
N LEU A 795 12.22 9.94 30.77
CA LEU A 795 10.99 10.46 31.36
C LEU A 795 10.80 10.05 32.82
N GLN A 796 11.37 8.91 33.23
CA GLN A 796 11.31 8.44 34.63
C GLN A 796 12.06 9.37 35.61
N HIS A 797 12.95 10.22 35.09
CA HIS A 797 13.75 11.15 35.88
C HIS A 797 13.19 12.58 35.90
N ILE A 798 11.99 12.80 35.35
CA ILE A 798 11.32 14.11 35.41
C ILE A 798 10.73 14.30 36.82
N PRO A 799 11.13 15.34 37.58
CA PRO A 799 10.69 15.50 38.96
C PRO A 799 9.18 15.77 39.12
N SER A 800 8.56 16.42 38.13
CA SER A 800 7.14 16.79 38.17
C SER A 800 6.31 15.80 37.36
N LEU A 801 5.81 14.78 38.05
CA LEU A 801 4.96 13.73 37.47
C LEU A 801 3.52 13.88 37.94
N ALA A 802 2.62 14.11 36.99
CA ALA A 802 1.17 14.16 37.21
C ALA A 802 0.52 12.90 36.63
N HIS A 803 -0.06 12.08 37.52
CA HIS A 803 -0.83 10.89 37.14
C HIS A 803 -2.33 11.21 37.19
N VAL A 804 -2.97 11.26 36.03
CA VAL A 804 -4.43 11.43 35.94
C VAL A 804 -5.07 10.04 35.90
N GLU A 805 -5.54 9.57 37.06
CA GLU A 805 -6.10 8.22 37.21
C GLU A 805 -7.62 8.16 37.06
N TYR A 806 -8.32 9.23 37.44
CA TYR A 806 -9.78 9.30 37.47
C TYR A 806 -10.30 10.65 36.96
N ILE A 807 -11.59 10.68 36.64
CA ILE A 807 -12.30 11.94 36.36
C ILE A 807 -12.40 12.74 37.65
N GLU A 808 -11.83 13.94 37.66
CA GLU A 808 -12.06 14.93 38.69
C GLU A 808 -13.40 15.65 38.44
N TRP A 809 -14.44 15.18 39.11
CA TRP A 809 -15.81 15.67 38.98
C TRP A 809 -16.02 17.15 39.33
N ASN A 810 -15.08 17.77 40.05
CA ASN A 810 -15.08 19.21 40.33
C ASN A 810 -14.72 20.06 39.09
N ASN A 811 -14.07 19.46 38.09
CA ASN A 811 -13.64 20.15 36.88
C ASN A 811 -14.73 20.17 35.79
N ILE A 812 -15.95 19.72 36.08
CA ILE A 812 -17.09 19.85 35.16
C ILE A 812 -17.32 21.33 34.85
N ASN A 813 -17.41 21.68 33.58
CA ASN A 813 -17.73 23.03 33.17
C ASN A 813 -19.22 23.34 33.39
N VAL A 814 -19.55 23.81 34.59
CA VAL A 814 -20.93 24.14 35.02
C VAL A 814 -21.57 25.24 34.16
N LYS A 815 -20.77 26.07 33.47
CA LYS A 815 -21.27 27.12 32.57
C LYS A 815 -21.72 26.60 31.21
N ASN A 816 -21.47 25.34 30.88
CA ASN A 816 -21.90 24.76 29.63
C ASN A 816 -23.44 24.57 29.63
N SER A 817 -24.11 25.14 28.63
CA SER A 817 -25.58 25.14 28.51
C SER A 817 -26.16 23.74 28.28
N GLU A 818 -25.46 22.86 27.55
CA GLU A 818 -25.89 21.48 27.30
C GLU A 818 -25.85 20.66 28.58
N ILE A 819 -24.75 20.75 29.34
CA ILE A 819 -24.60 20.08 30.65
C ILE A 819 -25.67 20.57 31.62
N GLN A 820 -25.91 21.88 31.70
CA GLN A 820 -26.98 22.45 32.53
C GLN A 820 -28.36 21.94 32.12
N THR A 821 -28.64 21.88 30.81
CA THR A 821 -29.92 21.37 30.29
C THR A 821 -30.15 19.92 30.69
N VAL A 822 -29.15 19.05 30.47
CA VAL A 822 -29.23 17.64 30.87
C VAL A 822 -29.43 17.52 32.38
N ALA A 823 -28.65 18.25 33.19
CA ALA A 823 -28.79 18.22 34.64
C ALA A 823 -30.17 18.67 35.11
N LYS A 824 -30.75 19.74 34.53
CA LYS A 824 -32.11 20.20 34.85
C LYS A 824 -33.17 19.15 34.56
N TYR A 825 -33.06 18.44 33.44
CA TYR A 825 -33.96 17.30 33.15
C TYR A 825 -33.76 16.15 34.14
N LEU A 826 -32.52 15.79 34.46
CA LEU A 826 -32.22 14.77 35.49
C LEU A 826 -32.78 15.17 36.87
N GLN A 827 -32.82 16.46 37.18
CA GLN A 827 -33.40 16.98 38.42
C GLN A 827 -34.92 16.86 38.38
N ALA A 828 -35.56 17.23 37.27
CA ALA A 828 -37.00 17.08 37.07
C ALA A 828 -37.44 15.60 37.13
N ILE A 829 -36.56 14.67 36.73
CA ILE A 829 -36.77 13.22 36.87
C ILE A 829 -36.63 12.82 38.34
N ALA A 830 -35.56 13.24 39.02
CA ALA A 830 -35.33 12.90 40.43
C ALA A 830 -36.40 13.47 41.38
N THR A 831 -37.00 14.60 41.03
CA THR A 831 -38.06 15.28 41.80
C THR A 831 -39.47 14.97 41.30
N GLU A 832 -39.61 14.08 40.30
CA GLU A 832 -40.88 13.69 39.68
C GLU A 832 -41.67 14.84 39.04
N VAL A 833 -41.06 16.03 38.85
CA VAL A 833 -41.67 17.17 38.17
C VAL A 833 -42.03 16.82 36.72
N ILE A 834 -41.24 15.94 36.08
CA ILE A 834 -41.52 15.43 34.73
C ILE A 834 -42.83 14.64 34.63
N ILE A 835 -43.45 14.24 35.74
CA ILE A 835 -44.79 13.62 35.74
C ILE A 835 -45.85 14.72 35.61
N LYS A 836 -45.66 15.85 36.29
CA LYS A 836 -46.72 16.86 36.50
C LYS A 836 -46.81 17.91 35.39
N GLN A 837 -45.68 18.27 34.77
CA GLN A 837 -45.64 19.31 33.74
C GLN A 837 -44.55 19.04 32.69
N ASP A 838 -44.66 19.69 31.53
CA ASP A 838 -43.59 19.71 30.54
C ASP A 838 -42.44 20.60 31.04
N VAL A 839 -41.20 20.15 30.86
CA VAL A 839 -40.01 20.82 31.40
C VAL A 839 -39.62 21.95 30.45
N ASP A 840 -39.66 23.20 30.94
CA ASP A 840 -39.08 24.37 30.29
C ASP A 840 -37.75 24.73 30.95
N VAL A 841 -36.66 24.35 30.28
CA VAL A 841 -35.27 24.52 30.75
C VAL A 841 -34.90 25.99 30.97
N SER A 842 -35.53 26.93 30.25
CA SER A 842 -35.26 28.36 30.33
C SER A 842 -35.79 28.97 31.65
N SER A 843 -36.84 28.36 32.21
CA SER A 843 -37.50 28.77 33.45
C SER A 843 -36.81 28.25 34.72
N ILE A 844 -35.97 27.21 34.62
CA ILE A 844 -35.30 26.56 35.76
C ILE A 844 -34.00 27.31 36.12
N LYS A 845 -33.82 27.62 37.41
CA LYS A 845 -32.59 28.26 37.92
C LYS A 845 -31.36 27.37 37.67
N GLU A 846 -30.22 27.98 37.37
CA GLU A 846 -28.97 27.25 37.18
C GLU A 846 -28.58 26.47 38.45
N LEU A 847 -28.13 25.24 38.25
CA LEU A 847 -27.65 24.38 39.32
C LEU A 847 -26.22 24.77 39.70
N ASP A 848 -25.93 24.75 41.00
CA ASP A 848 -24.55 24.91 41.48
C ASP A 848 -23.67 23.70 41.09
N ALA A 849 -22.36 23.88 41.16
CA ALA A 849 -21.38 22.89 40.70
C ALA A 849 -21.54 21.53 41.40
N ILE A 850 -21.82 21.54 42.70
CA ILE A 850 -21.85 20.34 43.55
C ILE A 850 -23.13 19.55 43.28
N ALA A 851 -24.28 20.23 43.25
CA ALA A 851 -25.57 19.61 42.96
C ALA A 851 -25.60 19.03 41.55
N LEU A 852 -25.11 19.80 40.55
CA LEU A 852 -25.02 19.34 39.17
C LEU A 852 -24.12 18.10 39.03
N SER A 853 -22.95 18.12 39.65
CA SER A 853 -21.99 17.02 39.55
C SER A 853 -22.53 15.74 40.19
N ARG A 854 -23.11 15.82 41.40
CA ARG A 854 -23.75 14.67 42.07
C ARG A 854 -24.88 14.09 41.24
N LEU A 855 -25.70 14.96 40.65
CA LEU A 855 -26.85 14.53 39.86
C LEU A 855 -26.41 13.78 38.60
N ILE A 856 -25.45 14.31 37.85
CA ILE A 856 -24.91 13.64 36.66
C ILE A 856 -24.26 12.30 37.04
N GLN A 857 -23.46 12.27 38.12
CA GLN A 857 -22.84 11.04 38.62
C GLN A 857 -23.88 9.94 38.87
N ASN A 858 -24.97 10.28 39.57
CA ASN A 858 -26.01 9.33 39.97
C ASN A 858 -26.69 8.62 38.78
N TYR A 859 -26.77 9.27 37.62
CA TYR A 859 -27.37 8.68 36.42
C TYR A 859 -26.32 8.10 35.47
N PHE A 860 -25.19 8.79 35.28
CA PHE A 860 -24.14 8.36 34.34
C PHE A 860 -23.41 7.10 34.80
N LEU A 861 -23.19 6.94 36.11
CA LEU A 861 -22.45 5.82 36.69
C LEU A 861 -23.30 4.56 36.91
N GLN A 862 -24.61 4.60 36.65
CA GLN A 862 -25.47 3.44 36.81
C GLN A 862 -25.00 2.27 35.94
N ASN A 863 -24.65 1.16 36.57
CA ASN A 863 -24.11 -0.04 35.92
C ASN A 863 -22.77 0.16 35.19
N LYS A 864 -21.98 1.18 35.56
CA LYS A 864 -20.60 1.39 35.06
C LYS A 864 -19.59 1.23 36.19
N ASN A 865 -18.40 0.74 35.85
CA ASN A 865 -17.28 0.76 36.78
C ASN A 865 -16.65 2.16 36.80
N SER A 866 -16.63 2.80 37.98
CA SER A 866 -16.05 4.13 38.21
C SER A 866 -14.58 4.23 37.85
N ASP A 867 -13.84 3.11 37.83
CA ASP A 867 -12.41 3.10 37.55
C ASP A 867 -12.09 3.24 36.05
N PHE A 868 -13.09 3.12 35.17
CA PHE A 868 -12.90 3.09 33.71
C PHE A 868 -13.68 4.18 32.95
N ILE A 869 -14.29 5.11 33.68
CA ILE A 869 -15.02 6.22 33.09
C ILE A 869 -14.06 7.25 32.50
N THR A 870 -14.47 7.88 31.40
CA THR A 870 -13.68 8.90 30.70
C THR A 870 -14.52 10.14 30.41
N TRP A 871 -13.87 11.30 30.27
CA TRP A 871 -14.54 12.53 29.85
C TRP A 871 -15.20 12.37 28.48
N THR A 872 -14.65 11.53 27.61
CA THR A 872 -15.24 11.20 26.30
C THR A 872 -16.56 10.44 26.44
N GLN A 873 -16.65 9.47 27.34
CA GLN A 873 -17.92 8.77 27.59
C GLN A 873 -18.96 9.71 28.21
N LEU A 874 -18.52 10.58 29.11
CA LEU A 874 -19.40 11.58 29.71
C LEU A 874 -19.89 12.59 28.66
N SER A 875 -19.01 13.07 27.77
CA SER A 875 -19.41 14.00 26.70
C SER A 875 -20.41 13.36 25.73
N ILE A 876 -20.23 12.09 25.36
CA ILE A 876 -21.21 11.33 24.56
C ILE A 876 -22.55 11.25 25.29
N PHE A 877 -22.54 10.90 26.59
CA PHE A 877 -23.77 10.84 27.40
C PHE A 877 -24.50 12.19 27.38
N ILE A 878 -23.80 13.29 27.70
CA ILE A 878 -24.38 14.63 27.70
C ILE A 878 -24.93 14.99 26.32
N ALA A 879 -24.15 14.80 25.25
CA ALA A 879 -24.54 15.19 23.90
C ALA A 879 -25.76 14.44 23.36
N VAL A 880 -25.88 13.14 23.67
CA VAL A 880 -27.04 12.33 23.28
C VAL A 880 -28.28 12.73 24.07
N PHE A 881 -28.17 12.82 25.41
CA PHE A 881 -29.33 13.16 26.24
C PHE A 881 -29.76 14.61 26.10
N TYR A 882 -28.85 15.53 25.81
CA TYR A 882 -29.19 16.89 25.47
C TYR A 882 -30.15 16.93 24.28
N ARG A 883 -29.79 16.26 23.16
CA ARG A 883 -30.64 16.17 21.97
C ARG A 883 -31.97 15.50 22.24
N LEU A 884 -31.97 14.42 23.01
CA LEU A 884 -33.19 13.70 23.41
C LEU A 884 -34.11 14.60 24.23
N PHE A 885 -33.59 15.27 25.26
CA PHE A 885 -34.39 16.06 26.17
C PHE A 885 -34.97 17.34 25.54
N VAL A 886 -34.20 18.04 24.71
CA VAL A 886 -34.70 19.23 23.99
C VAL A 886 -35.95 18.90 23.16
N SER A 887 -35.98 17.73 22.52
CA SER A 887 -37.12 17.30 21.69
C SER A 887 -38.22 16.61 22.48
N PHE A 888 -37.93 16.11 23.69
CA PHE A 888 -38.87 15.37 24.51
C PHE A 888 -40.12 16.18 24.88
N SER A 889 -39.94 17.45 25.30
CA SER A 889 -41.06 18.34 25.65
C SER A 889 -41.87 18.81 24.43
N LEU A 890 -41.31 18.70 23.21
CA LEU A 890 -41.96 19.11 21.96
C LEU A 890 -42.78 17.97 21.33
N CYS A 891 -42.52 16.73 21.74
CA CYS A 891 -43.19 15.55 21.20
C CYS A 891 -44.59 15.39 21.80
N SER A 892 -45.61 15.34 20.93
CA SER A 892 -47.01 15.16 21.33
C SER A 892 -47.26 13.83 22.05
N PHE A 893 -46.54 12.77 21.70
CA PHE A 893 -46.63 11.48 22.38
C PHE A 893 -46.17 11.54 23.84
N PHE A 894 -45.32 12.51 24.19
CA PHE A 894 -44.65 12.58 25.49
C PHE A 894 -45.06 13.80 26.32
N SER A 895 -45.91 14.69 25.80
CA SER A 895 -46.43 15.85 26.54
C SER A 895 -47.48 15.43 27.57
N VAL A 896 -47.46 16.04 28.76
CA VAL A 896 -48.45 15.78 29.84
C VAL A 896 -49.88 15.84 29.34
N LYS A 897 -50.16 16.74 28.40
CA LYS A 897 -51.51 16.98 27.87
C LYS A 897 -52.14 15.74 27.22
N TRP A 898 -51.33 14.88 26.61
CA TRP A 898 -51.81 13.80 25.75
C TRP A 898 -51.51 12.40 26.31
N VAL A 899 -50.71 12.31 27.37
CA VAL A 899 -50.40 11.03 28.02
C VAL A 899 -51.50 10.69 29.04
N PRO A 900 -52.14 9.52 28.94
CA PRO A 900 -53.31 9.19 29.76
C PRO A 900 -52.99 8.94 31.24
N ARG A 901 -51.75 8.54 31.55
CA ARG A 901 -51.23 8.37 32.91
C ARG A 901 -49.85 9.03 32.96
N PRO A 902 -49.71 10.19 33.61
CA PRO A 902 -48.46 10.93 33.56
C PRO A 902 -47.25 10.16 34.12
N GLU A 903 -47.47 9.16 34.99
CA GLU A 903 -46.45 8.27 35.55
C GLU A 903 -45.71 7.48 34.45
N LEU A 904 -46.39 7.17 33.34
CA LEU A 904 -45.80 6.47 32.21
C LEU A 904 -44.64 7.27 31.57
N ARG A 905 -44.63 8.61 31.70
CA ARG A 905 -43.51 9.45 31.22
C ARG A 905 -42.23 9.12 31.97
N MET A 906 -42.34 8.85 33.27
CA MET A 906 -41.21 8.45 34.10
C MET A 906 -40.65 7.11 33.63
N ASP A 907 -41.52 6.13 33.40
CA ASP A 907 -41.12 4.80 32.90
C ASP A 907 -40.39 4.88 31.56
N LEU A 908 -40.89 5.70 30.63
CA LEU A 908 -40.27 5.97 29.33
C LEU A 908 -38.86 6.54 29.47
N VAL A 909 -38.70 7.63 30.22
CA VAL A 909 -37.41 8.32 30.34
C VAL A 909 -36.41 7.50 31.14
N GLN A 910 -36.84 6.83 32.21
CA GLN A 910 -35.99 5.90 32.94
C GLN A 910 -35.53 4.73 32.07
N THR A 911 -36.41 4.21 31.21
CA THR A 911 -36.05 3.13 30.27
C THR A 911 -34.98 3.58 29.27
N LEU A 912 -35.11 4.80 28.72
CA LEU A 912 -34.12 5.39 27.81
C LEU A 912 -32.79 5.71 28.52
N LEU A 913 -32.83 6.16 29.78
CA LEU A 913 -31.63 6.34 30.61
C LEU A 913 -30.94 5.00 30.90
N ARG A 914 -31.70 3.94 31.19
CA ARG A 914 -31.13 2.60 31.42
C ARG A 914 -30.47 2.03 30.17
N SER A 915 -30.91 2.40 28.96
CA SER A 915 -30.27 1.99 27.70
C SER A 915 -29.03 2.81 27.34
N SER A 916 -28.65 3.80 28.15
CA SER A 916 -27.51 4.70 27.89
C SER A 916 -26.16 4.01 27.71
N ASN A 917 -26.00 2.85 28.34
CA ASN A 917 -24.79 2.05 28.20
C ASN A 917 -24.60 1.63 26.75
N GLN A 918 -25.66 1.26 26.02
CA GLN A 918 -25.52 0.69 24.68
C GLN A 918 -24.88 1.60 23.63
N PHE A 919 -24.85 2.92 23.86
CA PHE A 919 -24.17 3.89 22.98
C PHE A 919 -22.98 4.60 23.63
N THR A 920 -22.86 4.58 24.97
CA THR A 920 -21.67 5.08 25.70
C THR A 920 -20.60 4.00 25.89
N SER A 921 -20.96 2.72 25.80
CA SER A 921 -20.07 1.56 25.85
C SER A 921 -19.96 0.93 24.46
N LEU A 922 -18.98 1.34 23.66
CA LEU A 922 -18.54 0.57 22.49
C LEU A 922 -17.00 0.51 22.49
N SER A 923 -16.50 -0.72 22.32
CA SER A 923 -15.11 -1.20 22.16
C SER A 923 -14.07 -0.87 23.24
N VAL A 924 -14.12 0.26 23.94
CA VAL A 924 -12.92 0.66 24.71
C VAL A 924 -12.63 -0.28 25.88
N GLU A 925 -13.64 -0.81 26.57
CA GLU A 925 -13.44 -1.71 27.71
C GLU A 925 -12.97 -3.13 27.31
N ALA A 926 -13.43 -3.63 26.15
CA ALA A 926 -13.00 -4.91 25.58
C ALA A 926 -11.61 -4.84 24.93
N VAL A 927 -11.33 -3.79 24.13
CA VAL A 927 -9.97 -3.43 23.66
C VAL A 927 -8.99 -3.31 24.84
N ARG A 928 -9.46 -2.83 26.00
CA ARG A 928 -8.63 -2.64 27.20
C ARG A 928 -8.40 -3.93 28.01
N LYS A 929 -9.35 -4.87 28.08
CA LYS A 929 -9.10 -6.21 28.65
C LYS A 929 -8.03 -6.94 27.85
N GLN A 930 -8.06 -6.79 26.53
CA GLN A 930 -7.07 -7.39 25.64
C GLN A 930 -5.69 -6.70 25.73
N LYS A 931 -5.61 -5.36 25.83
CA LYS A 931 -4.34 -4.66 26.14
C LYS A 931 -3.68 -5.15 27.44
N ARG A 932 -4.45 -5.67 28.41
CA ARG A 932 -3.90 -6.33 29.62
C ARG A 932 -3.45 -7.76 29.37
N ALA A 933 -4.12 -8.50 28.49
CA ALA A 933 -3.71 -9.85 28.07
C ALA A 933 -2.41 -9.84 27.24
N VAL A 934 -2.19 -8.79 26.43
CA VAL A 934 -0.91 -8.56 25.72
C VAL A 934 0.25 -8.36 26.70
N ALA A 935 0.02 -7.74 27.86
CA ALA A 935 1.03 -7.65 28.93
C ALA A 935 1.32 -9.00 29.62
N THR A 936 0.48 -10.01 29.42
CA THR A 936 0.65 -11.38 29.96
C THR A 936 1.03 -12.43 28.90
N ASN A 937 1.48 -12.02 27.70
CA ASN A 937 1.87 -12.91 26.59
C ASN A 937 0.79 -13.93 26.17
N THR A 938 -0.49 -13.60 26.31
CA THR A 938 -1.57 -14.41 25.72
C THR A 938 -2.06 -13.75 24.42
N PRO A 939 -1.88 -14.39 23.25
CA PRO A 939 -2.32 -13.85 21.97
C PRO A 939 -3.82 -14.09 21.81
N GLU A 940 -4.65 -13.13 22.18
CA GLU A 940 -6.03 -13.05 21.69
C GLU A 940 -6.09 -12.10 20.48
N GLU A 941 -6.81 -12.49 19.43
CA GLU A 941 -6.93 -11.72 18.19
C GLU A 941 -7.69 -10.39 18.43
N PHE A 942 -7.16 -9.27 17.90
CA PHE A 942 -7.75 -7.92 17.98
C PHE A 942 -9.24 -7.83 17.57
N SER A 943 -9.73 -8.84 16.84
CA SER A 943 -11.11 -9.03 16.38
C SER A 943 -12.13 -9.12 17.52
N ASP A 944 -11.77 -9.71 18.67
CA ASP A 944 -12.71 -9.95 19.79
C ASP A 944 -12.97 -8.71 20.67
N ALA A 945 -12.09 -7.71 20.59
CA ALA A 945 -12.20 -6.46 21.32
C ALA A 945 -13.15 -5.44 20.67
N ILE A 946 -13.43 -5.61 19.38
CA ILE A 946 -14.36 -4.76 18.63
C ILE A 946 -15.76 -5.33 18.86
N VAL A 947 -16.68 -4.51 19.38
CA VAL A 947 -18.09 -4.90 19.43
C VAL A 947 -18.58 -5.00 17.98
N ARG A 948 -18.65 -6.24 17.50
CA ARG A 948 -19.05 -6.50 16.13
C ARG A 948 -20.50 -6.09 15.93
N TRP A 949 -20.82 -5.63 14.72
CA TRP A 949 -22.17 -5.22 14.40
C TRP A 949 -23.17 -6.34 14.69
N ASP A 950 -22.87 -7.58 14.32
CA ASP A 950 -23.73 -8.75 14.51
C ASP A 950 -24.11 -9.03 15.98
N THR A 951 -23.26 -8.69 16.94
CA THR A 951 -23.52 -8.90 18.38
C THR A 951 -24.13 -7.67 19.06
N ALA A 952 -24.00 -6.48 18.46
CA ALA A 952 -24.54 -5.24 19.00
C ALA A 952 -26.07 -5.24 19.06
N GLN A 953 -26.64 -4.79 20.19
CA GLN A 953 -28.07 -4.66 20.42
C GLN A 953 -28.41 -3.19 20.72
N PRO A 954 -28.34 -2.29 19.71
CA PRO A 954 -28.65 -0.89 19.93
C PRO A 954 -30.13 -0.72 20.27
N PHE A 955 -30.43 0.04 21.32
CA PHE A 955 -31.76 0.56 21.62
C PHE A 955 -31.68 2.04 22.02
N ILE A 956 -32.18 2.92 21.17
CA ILE A 956 -32.23 4.36 21.44
C ILE A 956 -33.41 5.02 20.72
N LEU A 957 -33.72 6.26 21.09
CA LEU A 957 -34.73 7.11 20.48
C LEU A 957 -34.07 8.32 19.81
N ILE A 958 -34.50 8.63 18.59
CA ILE A 958 -34.27 9.93 17.96
C ILE A 958 -35.61 10.59 17.61
N PHE A 959 -35.58 11.87 17.31
CA PHE A 959 -36.76 12.62 16.88
C PHE A 959 -36.60 13.04 15.41
N THR A 960 -37.71 12.97 14.66
CA THR A 960 -37.82 13.51 13.31
C THR A 960 -37.79 15.05 13.34
N ASP A 961 -37.72 15.68 12.18
CA ASP A 961 -37.83 17.15 12.08
C ASP A 961 -39.19 17.69 12.56
N THR A 962 -40.22 16.85 12.59
CA THR A 962 -41.55 17.15 13.14
C THR A 962 -41.68 16.80 14.64
N HIS A 963 -40.59 16.44 15.31
CA HIS A 963 -40.54 15.98 16.70
C HIS A 963 -41.31 14.68 16.97
N GLU A 964 -41.54 13.84 15.95
CA GLU A 964 -42.10 12.50 16.14
C GLU A 964 -41.00 11.51 16.59
N PRO A 965 -41.34 10.52 17.44
CA PRO A 965 -40.35 9.57 17.94
C PRO A 965 -40.03 8.49 16.91
N LEU A 966 -38.75 8.27 16.61
CA LEU A 966 -38.25 7.15 15.83
C LEU A 966 -37.28 6.29 16.67
N PHE A 967 -37.69 5.04 16.94
CA PHE A 967 -36.92 4.11 17.77
C PHE A 967 -35.93 3.32 16.93
N ILE A 968 -34.67 3.30 17.36
CA ILE A 968 -33.57 2.57 16.73
C ILE A 968 -33.39 1.26 17.49
N TYR A 969 -33.62 0.14 16.81
CA TYR A 969 -33.36 -1.21 17.31
C TYR A 969 -33.10 -2.17 16.16
N LYS A 970 -32.52 -3.35 16.44
CA LYS A 970 -32.34 -4.37 15.39
C LYS A 970 -33.53 -5.32 15.32
N ARG A 971 -33.90 -5.89 16.45
CA ARG A 971 -34.96 -6.90 16.55
C ARG A 971 -36.01 -6.44 17.52
N THR A 972 -37.24 -6.85 17.31
CA THR A 972 -38.38 -6.50 18.18
C THR A 972 -38.21 -6.98 19.63
N LYS A 973 -37.41 -8.02 19.86
CA LYS A 973 -37.03 -8.50 21.19
C LYS A 973 -36.06 -7.58 21.95
N ASP A 974 -35.34 -6.71 21.24
CA ASP A 974 -34.39 -5.76 21.84
C ASP A 974 -35.13 -4.53 22.42
N ILE A 975 -36.46 -4.43 22.23
CA ILE A 975 -37.32 -3.35 22.71
C ILE A 975 -37.74 -3.61 24.16
N PRO A 976 -37.52 -2.67 25.09
CA PRO A 976 -37.98 -2.78 26.46
C PRO A 976 -39.51 -3.00 26.59
N PRO A 977 -39.97 -4.00 27.37
CA PRO A 977 -41.40 -4.30 27.53
C PRO A 977 -42.23 -3.13 28.06
N ALA A 978 -41.66 -2.31 28.95
CA ALA A 978 -42.30 -1.12 29.51
C ALA A 978 -42.74 -0.12 28.44
N LEU A 979 -41.97 0.01 27.34
CA LEU A 979 -42.32 0.91 26.24
C LEU A 979 -43.46 0.36 25.38
N ILE A 980 -43.51 -0.96 25.21
CA ILE A 980 -44.62 -1.61 24.52
C ILE A 980 -45.92 -1.36 25.30
N GLU A 981 -45.87 -1.49 26.63
CA GLU A 981 -47.01 -1.20 27.51
C GLU A 981 -47.40 0.28 27.52
N TYR A 982 -46.40 1.18 27.54
CA TYR A 982 -46.60 2.63 27.41
C TYR A 982 -47.46 2.97 26.20
N PHE A 983 -47.01 2.58 25.00
CA PHE A 983 -47.69 2.94 23.77
C PHE A 983 -49.03 2.23 23.61
N LYS A 984 -49.15 0.97 24.06
CA LYS A 984 -50.46 0.28 24.10
C LYS A 984 -51.49 1.07 24.91
N THR A 985 -51.11 1.52 26.11
CA THR A 985 -51.99 2.28 27.00
C THR A 985 -52.31 3.66 26.42
N TYR A 986 -51.32 4.33 25.83
CA TYR A 986 -51.50 5.60 25.13
C TYR A 986 -52.55 5.53 24.02
N TYR A 987 -52.45 4.54 23.13
CA TYR A 987 -53.39 4.38 22.02
C TYR A 987 -54.79 3.96 22.49
N GLN A 988 -54.89 3.12 23.52
CA GLN A 988 -56.18 2.74 24.12
C GLN A 988 -56.93 3.95 24.69
N ALA A 989 -56.21 4.87 25.34
CA ALA A 989 -56.82 6.01 26.02
C ALA A 989 -57.12 7.21 25.12
N THR A 990 -56.33 7.41 24.05
CA THR A 990 -56.51 8.53 23.11
C THR A 990 -57.60 8.30 22.06
N GLY A 991 -58.22 7.12 22.03
CA GLY A 991 -59.43 6.85 21.24
C GLY A 991 -59.27 6.99 19.72
N GLN A 992 -58.04 7.05 19.19
CA GLN A 992 -57.78 7.14 17.76
C GLN A 992 -58.17 5.82 17.07
N LYS A 993 -59.40 5.76 16.56
CA LYS A 993 -59.94 4.70 15.67
C LYS A 993 -59.28 4.65 14.27
N LYS A 994 -58.07 5.19 14.08
CA LYS A 994 -57.22 4.84 12.94
C LYS A 994 -56.20 3.84 13.46
N GLU A 995 -56.21 2.64 12.92
CA GLU A 995 -55.39 1.49 13.33
C GLU A 995 -53.89 1.79 13.43
N LEU A 996 -53.42 2.39 14.52
CA LEU A 996 -52.02 2.34 14.94
C LEU A 996 -51.80 1.08 15.77
N THR A 997 -51.74 -0.06 15.09
CA THR A 997 -51.35 -1.33 15.73
C THR A 997 -49.92 -1.26 16.24
N LYS A 998 -49.56 -2.13 17.19
CA LYS A 998 -48.19 -2.31 17.73
C LYS A 998 -47.09 -2.32 16.65
N ASN A 999 -47.44 -2.75 15.43
CA ASN A 999 -46.57 -2.83 14.26
C ASN A 999 -46.19 -1.47 13.64
N ILE A 1000 -46.86 -0.36 13.97
CA ILE A 1000 -46.54 0.94 13.36
C ILE A 1000 -45.47 1.70 14.16
N MET A 1001 -45.57 1.70 15.50
CA MET A 1001 -44.57 2.34 16.37
C MET A 1001 -43.30 1.50 16.53
N PHE A 1002 -43.48 0.17 16.59
CA PHE A 1002 -42.42 -0.81 16.72
C PHE A 1002 -42.52 -1.87 15.61
N PRO A 1003 -42.28 -1.49 14.33
CA PRO A 1003 -42.33 -2.43 13.22
C PRO A 1003 -41.28 -3.53 13.33
N ASP A 1004 -41.63 -4.69 12.80
CA ASP A 1004 -40.68 -5.75 12.52
C ASP A 1004 -39.88 -5.36 11.27
N TYR A 1005 -38.64 -4.88 11.45
CA TYR A 1005 -37.87 -4.32 10.35
C TYR A 1005 -37.65 -5.32 9.21
N ASP A 1006 -37.56 -6.62 9.52
CA ASP A 1006 -37.41 -7.68 8.51
C ASP A 1006 -38.62 -7.80 7.57
N LYS A 1007 -39.75 -7.16 7.89
CA LYS A 1007 -40.98 -7.15 7.08
C LYS A 1007 -41.20 -5.86 6.31
N LEU A 1008 -40.38 -4.83 6.53
CA LEU A 1008 -40.54 -3.55 5.83
C LEU A 1008 -39.95 -3.62 4.43
N SER A 1009 -40.65 -3.00 3.49
CA SER A 1009 -40.22 -2.80 2.12
C SER A 1009 -39.22 -1.63 1.99
N HIS A 1010 -38.53 -1.57 0.85
CA HIS A 1010 -37.65 -0.46 0.49
C HIS A 1010 -38.34 0.91 0.63
N VAL A 1011 -39.58 1.00 0.17
CA VAL A 1011 -40.38 2.24 0.19
C VAL A 1011 -40.70 2.66 1.61
N GLU A 1012 -41.07 1.71 2.48
CA GLU A 1012 -41.37 2.01 3.90
C GLU A 1012 -40.11 2.45 4.66
N PHE A 1013 -38.95 1.84 4.39
CA PHE A 1013 -37.68 2.32 4.93
C PHE A 1013 -37.36 3.73 4.44
N PHE A 1014 -37.55 4.01 3.15
CA PHE A 1014 -37.30 5.32 2.59
C PHE A 1014 -38.16 6.39 3.25
N ILE A 1015 -39.47 6.16 3.40
CA ILE A 1015 -40.39 7.12 4.02
C ILE A 1015 -39.95 7.41 5.47
N LYS A 1016 -39.57 6.39 6.24
CA LYS A 1016 -39.06 6.56 7.61
C LYS A 1016 -37.72 7.31 7.68
N LEU A 1017 -36.84 7.15 6.69
CA LEU A 1017 -35.60 7.95 6.62
C LEU A 1017 -35.88 9.37 6.15
N ALA A 1018 -36.76 9.55 5.18
CA ALA A 1018 -37.15 10.85 4.63
C ALA A 1018 -37.75 11.76 5.71
N SER A 1019 -38.39 11.22 6.75
CA SER A 1019 -38.90 12.02 7.88
C SER A 1019 -37.80 12.66 8.74
N LEU A 1020 -36.52 12.31 8.56
CA LEU A 1020 -35.41 12.96 9.23
C LEU A 1020 -35.13 14.38 8.70
N SER A 1021 -35.70 14.76 7.55
CA SER A 1021 -35.50 16.08 6.94
C SER A 1021 -36.78 16.60 6.28
N ARG A 1022 -36.78 17.89 5.89
CA ARG A 1022 -37.87 18.50 5.10
C ARG A 1022 -37.74 18.30 3.59
N LYS A 1023 -36.72 17.54 3.16
CA LYS A 1023 -36.32 17.44 1.76
C LYS A 1023 -37.46 17.08 0.83
N TYR A 1024 -38.29 16.11 1.23
CA TYR A 1024 -39.40 15.60 0.43
C TYR A 1024 -40.77 16.13 0.91
N PHE A 1025 -40.77 17.22 1.67
CA PHE A 1025 -41.99 17.82 2.20
C PHE A 1025 -42.22 19.21 1.59
N ASN A 1026 -43.22 19.34 0.72
CA ASN A 1026 -43.56 20.60 0.03
C ASN A 1026 -42.37 21.26 -0.68
N LYS A 1027 -41.50 20.45 -1.28
CA LYS A 1027 -40.32 20.86 -2.05
C LYS A 1027 -40.34 20.23 -3.44
N SER A 1028 -39.58 20.85 -4.35
CA SER A 1028 -39.28 20.28 -5.67
C SER A 1028 -37.94 19.55 -5.61
N ILE A 1029 -37.81 18.42 -6.29
CA ILE A 1029 -36.61 17.60 -6.32
C ILE A 1029 -36.10 17.47 -7.75
N CYS A 1030 -34.78 17.58 -7.93
CA CYS A 1030 -34.18 17.25 -9.21
C CYS A 1030 -34.06 15.72 -9.35
N PRO A 1031 -34.64 15.07 -10.37
CA PRO A 1031 -34.56 13.62 -10.52
C PRO A 1031 -33.13 13.12 -10.87
N LYS A 1032 -32.22 14.01 -11.26
CA LYS A 1032 -30.83 13.67 -11.62
C LYS A 1032 -29.87 13.78 -10.44
N CYS A 1033 -29.81 14.93 -9.78
CA CYS A 1033 -28.90 15.16 -8.65
C CYS A 1033 -29.56 15.01 -7.28
N PHE A 1034 -30.89 14.82 -7.24
CA PHE A 1034 -31.70 14.67 -6.04
C PHE A 1034 -31.63 15.85 -5.07
N ARG A 1035 -31.14 17.02 -5.48
CA ARG A 1035 -31.16 18.22 -4.64
C ARG A 1035 -32.57 18.77 -4.48
N GLN A 1036 -32.84 19.32 -3.30
CA GLN A 1036 -34.07 20.03 -3.02
C GLN A 1036 -34.06 21.45 -3.60
N HIS A 1037 -35.24 21.92 -3.98
CA HIS A 1037 -35.51 23.23 -4.54
C HIS A 1037 -36.84 23.75 -3.97
N GLU A 1038 -37.09 25.06 -4.08
CA GLU A 1038 -38.37 25.60 -3.66
C GLU A 1038 -39.49 25.03 -4.53
N TYR A 1039 -40.67 24.82 -3.94
CA TYR A 1039 -41.81 24.19 -4.63
C TYR A 1039 -42.18 24.86 -5.96
N LYS A 1040 -41.95 26.18 -6.06
CA LYS A 1040 -42.25 26.99 -7.23
C LYS A 1040 -41.27 26.78 -8.38
N ASP A 1041 -40.04 26.36 -8.07
CA ASP A 1041 -38.98 26.17 -9.05
C ASP A 1041 -39.37 25.07 -10.03
N ARG A 1042 -39.01 25.26 -11.31
CA ARG A 1042 -39.31 24.31 -12.38
C ARG A 1042 -38.08 23.64 -12.96
N GLN A 1043 -36.90 24.26 -12.84
CA GLN A 1043 -35.64 23.76 -13.38
C GLN A 1043 -34.56 23.69 -12.31
N CYS A 1044 -33.69 22.69 -12.43
CA CYS A 1044 -32.56 22.54 -11.52
C CYS A 1044 -31.48 23.58 -11.78
N ALA A 1045 -31.08 24.33 -10.75
CA ALA A 1045 -29.98 25.30 -10.86
C ALA A 1045 -28.59 24.65 -11.09
N ARG A 1046 -28.43 23.35 -10.77
CA ARG A 1046 -27.16 22.61 -10.88
C ARG A 1046 -27.09 21.71 -12.12
N CYS A 1047 -28.23 21.21 -12.59
CA CYS A 1047 -28.30 20.30 -13.74
C CYS A 1047 -28.92 21.02 -14.94
N VAL A 1048 -28.13 21.16 -16.01
CA VAL A 1048 -28.58 21.80 -17.26
C VAL A 1048 -29.76 21.02 -17.86
N ASN A 1049 -30.84 21.72 -18.19
CA ASN A 1049 -32.04 21.20 -18.86
C ASN A 1049 -32.74 20.03 -18.14
N VAL A 1050 -32.79 20.04 -16.80
CA VAL A 1050 -33.54 19.03 -16.02
C VAL A 1050 -34.72 19.68 -15.32
N ASP A 1051 -35.93 19.22 -15.66
CA ASP A 1051 -37.17 19.60 -14.99
C ASP A 1051 -37.28 18.96 -13.61
N LEU A 1052 -37.79 19.75 -12.65
CA LEU A 1052 -37.97 19.31 -11.27
C LEU A 1052 -39.29 18.56 -11.09
N ILE A 1053 -39.27 17.52 -10.27
CA ILE A 1053 -40.47 16.78 -9.84
C ILE A 1053 -40.92 17.26 -8.47
N ARG A 1054 -42.23 17.30 -8.24
CA ARG A 1054 -42.82 17.85 -7.00
C ARG A 1054 -44.16 17.18 -6.69
N PRO A 1055 -44.63 17.20 -5.43
CA PRO A 1055 -45.96 16.71 -5.10
C PRO A 1055 -47.04 17.59 -5.75
N THR A 1056 -48.16 16.98 -6.13
CA THR A 1056 -49.29 17.66 -6.82
C THR A 1056 -49.97 18.70 -5.95
N SER A 1057 -49.96 18.51 -4.62
CA SER A 1057 -50.43 19.47 -3.63
C SER A 1057 -49.68 19.27 -2.31
N PHE A 1058 -50.00 20.10 -1.31
CA PHE A 1058 -49.46 19.97 0.06
C PHE A 1058 -50.26 19.00 0.94
N ASN A 1059 -51.25 18.30 0.37
CA ASN A 1059 -52.00 17.29 1.09
C ASN A 1059 -51.11 16.08 1.40
N HIS A 1060 -51.29 15.49 2.58
CA HIS A 1060 -50.50 14.33 3.02
C HIS A 1060 -50.52 13.17 2.01
N SER A 1061 -51.66 12.88 1.39
CA SER A 1061 -51.79 11.83 0.37
C SER A 1061 -50.85 12.07 -0.82
N ASP A 1062 -50.75 13.31 -1.28
CA ASP A 1062 -50.00 13.68 -2.47
C ASP A 1062 -48.50 13.71 -2.20
N VAL A 1063 -48.12 14.19 -1.01
CA VAL A 1063 -46.73 14.12 -0.52
C VAL A 1063 -46.28 12.67 -0.36
N MET A 1064 -47.16 11.80 0.16
CA MET A 1064 -46.86 10.37 0.30
C MET A 1064 -46.70 9.69 -1.06
N ILE A 1065 -47.60 9.94 -2.02
CA ILE A 1065 -47.46 9.43 -3.40
C ILE A 1065 -46.14 9.89 -4.03
N PHE A 1066 -45.79 11.17 -3.82
CA PHE A 1066 -44.52 11.72 -4.29
C PHE A 1066 -43.32 10.99 -3.68
N GLN A 1067 -43.29 10.79 -2.36
CA GLN A 1067 -42.23 10.05 -1.67
C GLN A 1067 -42.12 8.60 -2.13
N ILE A 1068 -43.25 7.91 -2.36
CA ILE A 1068 -43.28 6.55 -2.92
C ILE A 1068 -42.64 6.55 -4.32
N GLY A 1069 -42.97 7.52 -5.17
CA GLY A 1069 -42.36 7.68 -6.49
C GLY A 1069 -40.84 7.88 -6.43
N ILE A 1070 -40.36 8.73 -5.51
CA ILE A 1070 -38.91 8.89 -5.27
C ILE A 1070 -38.26 7.57 -4.82
N ALA A 1071 -38.89 6.88 -3.87
CA ALA A 1071 -38.35 5.63 -3.33
C ALA A 1071 -38.21 4.55 -4.43
N GLU A 1072 -39.23 4.36 -5.26
CA GLU A 1072 -39.17 3.38 -6.36
C GLU A 1072 -38.08 3.73 -7.39
N MET A 1073 -37.86 5.01 -7.69
CA MET A 1073 -36.75 5.43 -8.55
C MET A 1073 -35.37 5.11 -7.93
N LEU A 1074 -35.23 5.28 -6.61
CA LEU A 1074 -33.96 5.05 -5.91
C LEU A 1074 -33.68 3.57 -5.65
N LYS A 1075 -34.69 2.71 -5.68
CA LYS A 1075 -34.57 1.28 -5.42
C LYS A 1075 -33.58 0.57 -6.35
N THR A 1076 -33.47 1.03 -7.60
CA THR A 1076 -32.51 0.50 -8.58
C THR A 1076 -31.08 0.99 -8.35
N GLU A 1077 -30.89 2.11 -7.64
CA GLU A 1077 -29.56 2.66 -7.30
C GLU A 1077 -29.04 2.11 -5.96
N TYR A 1078 -29.90 2.00 -4.95
CA TYR A 1078 -29.52 1.55 -3.61
C TYR A 1078 -30.68 0.88 -2.89
N VAL A 1079 -30.50 -0.37 -2.47
CA VAL A 1079 -31.53 -1.12 -1.74
C VAL A 1079 -31.39 -0.89 -0.24
N LEU A 1080 -32.36 -0.17 0.33
CA LEU A 1080 -32.57 -0.09 1.77
C LEU A 1080 -32.97 -1.45 2.36
N THR A 1081 -32.20 -1.90 3.35
CA THR A 1081 -32.42 -3.11 4.13
C THR A 1081 -32.58 -2.73 5.61
N PRO A 1082 -33.12 -3.63 6.47
CA PRO A 1082 -33.18 -3.41 7.92
C PRO A 1082 -31.82 -2.96 8.48
N ASP A 1083 -30.77 -3.62 8.02
CA ASP A 1083 -29.42 -3.45 8.52
C ASP A 1083 -28.82 -2.09 8.16
N ASN A 1084 -29.00 -1.65 6.91
CA ASN A 1084 -28.51 -0.35 6.44
C ASN A 1084 -29.34 0.80 7.04
N PHE A 1085 -30.65 0.60 7.23
CA PHE A 1085 -31.54 1.54 7.89
C PHE A 1085 -31.07 1.84 9.32
N VAL A 1086 -30.86 0.81 10.15
CA VAL A 1086 -30.42 1.00 11.55
C VAL A 1086 -29.02 1.65 11.62
N LYS A 1087 -28.10 1.26 10.72
CA LYS A 1087 -26.77 1.91 10.61
C LYS A 1087 -26.89 3.41 10.30
N MET A 1088 -27.71 3.79 9.32
CA MET A 1088 -27.94 5.19 8.97
C MET A 1088 -28.53 5.99 10.13
N LEU A 1089 -29.49 5.44 10.87
CA LEU A 1089 -30.07 6.12 12.03
C LEU A 1089 -29.05 6.34 13.15
N LEU A 1090 -28.17 5.35 13.41
CA LEU A 1090 -27.10 5.49 14.41
C LEU A 1090 -26.04 6.52 14.00
N ILE A 1091 -25.68 6.56 12.72
CA ILE A 1091 -24.77 7.57 12.16
C ILE A 1091 -25.41 8.95 12.29
N TYR A 1092 -26.66 9.09 11.84
CA TYR A 1092 -27.42 10.35 11.94
C TYR A 1092 -27.47 10.86 13.38
N MET A 1093 -27.80 9.99 14.35
CA MET A 1093 -27.83 10.34 15.78
C MET A 1093 -26.48 10.88 16.26
N ARG A 1094 -25.37 10.19 15.93
CA ARG A 1094 -24.02 10.63 16.34
C ARG A 1094 -23.66 11.98 15.74
N VAL A 1095 -23.92 12.18 14.46
CA VAL A 1095 -23.64 13.45 13.76
C VAL A 1095 -24.48 14.59 14.35
N GLN A 1096 -25.78 14.38 14.57
CA GLN A 1096 -26.67 15.38 15.18
C GLN A 1096 -26.24 15.74 16.61
N SER A 1097 -25.70 14.79 17.35
CA SER A 1097 -25.12 15.02 18.69
C SER A 1097 -23.69 15.56 18.67
N GLY A 1098 -23.09 15.87 17.51
CA GLY A 1098 -21.71 16.38 17.44
C GLY A 1098 -20.65 15.36 17.86
N ILE A 1099 -20.96 14.06 17.77
CA ILE A 1099 -20.07 12.96 18.15
C ILE A 1099 -19.29 12.50 16.91
N PRO A 1100 -17.95 12.37 16.98
CA PRO A 1100 -17.15 11.82 15.90
C PRO A 1100 -17.63 10.43 15.46
N VAL A 1101 -17.65 10.20 14.14
CA VAL A 1101 -18.08 8.93 13.54
C VAL A 1101 -16.90 8.28 12.82
N LEU A 1102 -16.46 7.13 13.33
CA LEU A 1102 -15.49 6.25 12.68
C LEU A 1102 -16.20 4.95 12.32
N ILE A 1103 -16.15 4.57 11.03
CA ILE A 1103 -16.76 3.33 10.53
C ILE A 1103 -15.67 2.40 10.00
N MET A 1104 -15.49 1.27 10.67
CA MET A 1104 -14.53 0.24 10.28
C MET A 1104 -15.24 -0.89 9.51
N GLY A 1105 -14.63 -1.37 8.42
CA GLY A 1105 -15.11 -2.52 7.66
C GLY A 1105 -14.30 -2.72 6.38
N GLU A 1106 -14.39 -3.91 5.79
CA GLU A 1106 -13.63 -4.32 4.59
C GLU A 1106 -13.93 -3.46 3.34
N THR A 1107 -13.05 -3.50 2.35
CA THR A 1107 -13.33 -2.92 1.03
C THR A 1107 -14.56 -3.60 0.41
N GLY A 1108 -15.38 -2.83 -0.33
CA GLY A 1108 -16.59 -3.38 -0.97
C GLY A 1108 -17.83 -3.52 -0.07
N CYS A 1109 -17.74 -3.39 1.27
CA CYS A 1109 -18.92 -3.53 2.16
C CYS A 1109 -19.91 -2.35 2.15
N GLY A 1110 -19.78 -1.42 1.19
CA GLY A 1110 -20.77 -0.37 0.93
C GLY A 1110 -20.77 0.84 1.88
N LYS A 1111 -19.73 1.06 2.70
CA LYS A 1111 -19.63 2.20 3.65
C LYS A 1111 -19.88 3.55 2.99
N THR A 1112 -19.13 3.85 1.91
CA THR A 1112 -19.25 5.12 1.18
C THR A 1112 -20.62 5.29 0.55
N ALA A 1113 -21.18 4.23 -0.05
CA ALA A 1113 -22.52 4.26 -0.63
C ALA A 1113 -23.61 4.52 0.43
N LEU A 1114 -23.47 3.92 1.62
CA LEU A 1114 -24.38 4.15 2.74
C LEU A 1114 -24.34 5.61 3.21
N ILE A 1115 -23.15 6.18 3.41
CA ILE A 1115 -23.00 7.59 3.81
C ILE A 1115 -23.53 8.51 2.70
N GLN A 1116 -23.18 8.23 1.44
CA GLN A 1116 -23.61 9.02 0.29
C GLN A 1116 -25.14 9.04 0.17
N PHE A 1117 -25.80 7.90 0.36
CA PHE A 1117 -27.25 7.82 0.33
C PHE A 1117 -27.87 8.65 1.47
N LEU A 1118 -27.36 8.53 2.70
CA LEU A 1118 -27.84 9.31 3.85
C LEU A 1118 -27.68 10.82 3.61
N CYS A 1119 -26.48 11.29 3.23
CA CYS A 1119 -26.23 12.71 3.00
C CYS A 1119 -27.03 13.24 1.80
N GLN A 1120 -26.84 12.66 0.62
CA GLN A 1120 -27.34 13.24 -0.62
C GLN A 1120 -28.82 12.92 -0.86
N LYS A 1121 -29.28 11.71 -0.52
CA LYS A 1121 -30.65 11.27 -0.81
C LYS A 1121 -31.60 11.55 0.35
N ILE A 1122 -31.16 11.55 1.62
CA ILE A 1122 -32.04 11.78 2.77
C ILE A 1122 -31.93 13.20 3.34
N LEU A 1123 -30.71 13.71 3.59
CA LEU A 1123 -30.51 14.98 4.34
C LEU A 1123 -30.40 16.23 3.47
N ASP A 1124 -30.12 16.07 2.17
CA ASP A 1124 -29.80 17.17 1.23
C ASP A 1124 -28.42 17.83 1.44
N ASP A 1125 -27.47 17.07 2.00
CA ASP A 1125 -26.09 17.52 2.26
C ASP A 1125 -25.11 17.11 1.14
N ASP A 1126 -23.98 17.82 1.08
CA ASP A 1126 -22.83 17.43 0.25
C ASP A 1126 -21.96 16.38 0.94
N LEU A 1127 -21.33 15.52 0.13
CA LEU A 1127 -20.31 14.58 0.58
C LEU A 1127 -19.02 14.87 -0.17
N GLU A 1128 -18.02 15.36 0.55
CA GLU A 1128 -16.65 15.47 0.06
C GLU A 1128 -15.87 14.22 0.48
N VAL A 1129 -15.23 13.57 -0.48
CA VAL A 1129 -14.48 12.32 -0.25
C VAL A 1129 -13.00 12.60 -0.40
N PHE A 1130 -12.28 12.62 0.72
CA PHE A 1130 -10.82 12.65 0.72
C PHE A 1130 -10.28 11.21 0.78
N ARG A 1131 -9.59 10.79 -0.27
CA ARG A 1131 -9.02 9.44 -0.37
C ARG A 1131 -7.62 9.43 0.22
N MET A 1132 -7.51 8.95 1.45
CA MET A 1132 -6.22 8.77 2.10
C MET A 1132 -5.49 7.53 1.56
N HIS A 1133 -4.22 7.67 1.21
CA HIS A 1133 -3.30 6.58 0.87
C HIS A 1133 -1.92 6.90 1.47
N ALA A 1134 -0.97 5.96 1.41
CA ALA A 1134 0.35 6.10 2.03
C ALA A 1134 1.19 7.29 1.52
N GLY A 1135 0.81 7.89 0.39
CA GLY A 1135 1.47 9.07 -0.19
C GLY A 1135 0.78 10.39 0.12
N VAL A 1136 -0.21 10.41 1.01
CA VAL A 1136 -0.85 11.65 1.47
C VAL A 1136 -0.02 12.21 2.63
N GLU A 1137 0.67 13.32 2.39
CA GLU A 1137 1.47 14.03 3.39
C GLU A 1137 0.61 15.03 4.19
N VAL A 1138 1.02 15.30 5.43
CA VAL A 1138 0.39 16.32 6.28
C VAL A 1138 1.04 17.67 5.94
N GLU A 1139 0.37 18.50 5.14
CA GLU A 1139 0.78 19.89 4.90
C GLU A 1139 0.80 20.74 6.19
#